data_AF-A0A259SEW2-F1
#
_entry.id   AF-A0A259SEW2-F1
#
_cell.length_a   1.000
_cell.length_b   1.000
_cell.length_c   1.000
_cell.angle_alpha   90.00
_cell.angle_beta   90.00
_cell.angle_gamma   90.00
#
_symmetry.space_group_name_H-M   'P 1'
#
loop_
_entity.id
_entity.type
_entity.pdbx_description
1 polymer ?
#
loop_
_entity_poly.entity_id
_entity_poly.type
_entity_poly.pdbx_seq_one_letter_code
_entity_poly.pdbx_strand_id
1 'polypeptide(L)'
;MAIVEPPKPATHLGLPRLILLAWRGLWRELRSGALVTMFLALLIAVAAVTAVGFFTDWVDAGMRAQAAEFLAADGRVESPDSLSKWQQKASALGLTTSQTLEFPTVILAGEHTLLVSLKAVGAGYPLRGALTISTGAQQQQTRVGPREGHVWLAPRALALLDLKVGDSVQIGQKKFTVSATLQREPDVGNFLAQAAPRAMINLADIPATGLVTPASRVTHYLLLAVPSGVSADVLQSFGKSLPADLSLERPENSQPAFKTAFDRAARFLGLAAMVAVLLAGAALMLAAQQYNRLQQDPAALMRAFGVQSRHILYLYTLRLVFLALLAAVPGIALGGLAQFGLSALLGSLLDFQLPPPSWLPVGFGVSIALVALLGFALPSLIRLQDTPPLRVLNRQLAAPPTAAVLLFGAGLLAIGLLVWLQARDAWLTTYVTGGMVISFAAFIGIVWLLLQVLRRYPARGVARFGLARLARSPWSSAMQIAALTLGLTALLLLGVVRGDLVATWQNQIPNDAPNFFAINIQPDQVPELTRFFKTNRIDDAGLVAMHRARWTSFNGKAVNADQLTGQAKRLAEREFNLSVMPEHLAADNKIVAGSWQPDAQEAGWSVEQGIAKTLHWHLGDRLTFVVNGAPVTAAITSIRTVDWNSMRPNFFVLGSAALLPRQSAQFITSFYLPSPNVEQQKALLRAF
;
A
#
# COMPACT_ATOMS: atom_id res chain seq x y z
N MET A 1 -6.40 86.99 7.20
CA MET A 1 -5.51 85.81 7.16
C MET A 1 -5.69 85.06 8.47
N ALA A 2 -6.43 83.96 8.46
CA ALA A 2 -6.45 82.91 9.48
C ALA A 2 -7.20 81.72 8.85
N ILE A 3 -6.46 80.92 8.09
CA ILE A 3 -6.97 79.71 7.46
C ILE A 3 -7.15 78.71 8.59
N VAL A 4 -8.41 78.33 8.85
CA VAL A 4 -8.74 77.23 9.74
C VAL A 4 -8.23 75.95 9.07
N GLU A 5 -7.15 75.38 9.60
CA GLU A 5 -6.66 74.06 9.18
C GLU A 5 -7.76 73.02 9.43
N PRO A 6 -8.09 72.16 8.45
CA PRO A 6 -8.98 71.04 8.69
C PRO A 6 -8.31 70.05 9.66
N PRO A 7 -9.08 69.41 10.57
CA PRO A 7 -8.51 68.44 11.50
C PRO A 7 -7.85 67.29 10.72
N LYS A 8 -6.58 67.01 11.03
CA LYS A 8 -5.85 65.84 10.51
C LYS A 8 -6.69 64.57 10.73
N PRO A 9 -6.88 63.70 9.72
CA PRO A 9 -7.60 62.45 9.92
C PRO A 9 -6.81 61.54 10.86
N ALA A 10 -7.21 61.52 12.13
CA ALA A 10 -6.80 60.48 13.05
C ALA A 10 -7.52 59.19 12.63
N THR A 11 -6.78 58.18 12.18
CA THR A 11 -6.88 56.78 12.66
C THR A 11 -6.04 55.84 11.80
N HIS A 12 -4.73 55.79 12.03
CA HIS A 12 -4.00 54.54 11.80
C HIS A 12 -4.33 53.61 12.96
N LEU A 13 -5.33 52.72 12.79
CA LEU A 13 -5.58 51.62 13.72
C LEU A 13 -4.33 50.74 13.74
N GLY A 14 -3.48 50.89 14.75
CA GLY A 14 -2.30 50.04 14.89
C GLY A 14 -2.68 48.56 14.93
N LEU A 15 -1.86 47.71 14.30
CA LEU A 15 -1.98 46.24 14.31
C LEU A 15 -2.37 45.63 15.67
N PRO A 16 -1.78 46.03 16.83
CA PRO A 16 -2.18 45.46 18.13
C PRO A 16 -3.64 45.77 18.50
N ARG A 17 -4.16 46.95 18.13
CA ARG A 17 -5.57 47.30 18.38
C ARG A 17 -6.49 46.47 17.51
N LEU A 18 -6.13 46.20 16.25
CA LEU A 18 -6.91 45.34 15.35
C LEU A 18 -6.98 43.89 15.88
N ILE A 19 -5.87 43.37 16.39
CA ILE A 19 -5.82 42.03 17.00
C ILE A 19 -6.78 41.93 18.20
N LEU A 20 -6.73 42.92 19.09
CA LEU A 20 -7.55 42.95 20.28
C LEU A 20 -9.05 43.13 19.95
N LEU A 21 -9.35 43.90 18.90
CA LEU A 21 -10.71 44.12 18.40
C LEU A 21 -11.27 42.86 17.71
N ALA A 22 -10.43 42.13 16.98
CA ALA A 22 -10.79 40.85 16.38
C ALA A 22 -11.09 39.78 17.44
N TRP A 23 -10.25 39.67 18.48
CA TRP A 23 -10.44 38.74 19.60
C TRP A 23 -11.73 39.05 20.40
N ARG A 24 -11.95 40.31 20.79
CA ARG A 24 -13.20 40.71 21.46
C ARG A 24 -14.43 40.50 20.57
N GLY A 25 -14.28 40.82 19.28
CA GLY A 25 -15.33 40.61 18.29
C GLY A 25 -15.72 39.15 18.13
N LEU A 26 -14.75 38.23 18.13
CA LEU A 26 -14.97 36.78 18.08
C LEU A 26 -15.88 36.32 19.22
N TRP A 27 -15.55 36.68 20.46
CA TRP A 27 -16.32 36.25 21.63
C TRP A 27 -17.73 36.83 21.65
N ARG A 28 -17.89 38.09 21.22
CA ARG A 28 -19.20 38.72 21.08
C ARG A 28 -20.06 38.00 20.04
N GLU A 29 -19.49 37.68 18.89
CA GLU A 29 -20.23 37.04 17.80
C GLU A 29 -20.56 35.58 18.07
N LEU A 30 -19.69 34.85 18.77
CA LEU A 30 -20.00 33.52 19.28
C LEU A 30 -21.19 33.54 20.24
N ARG A 31 -21.24 34.48 21.20
CA ARG A 31 -22.39 34.64 22.11
C ARG A 31 -23.68 35.04 21.38
N SER A 32 -23.57 35.81 20.30
CA SER A 32 -24.73 36.22 19.48
C SER A 32 -25.27 35.12 18.56
N GLY A 33 -24.60 33.96 18.47
CA GLY A 33 -24.98 32.89 17.54
C GLY A 33 -24.49 33.06 16.09
N ALA A 34 -24.05 34.27 15.70
CA ALA A 34 -23.65 34.57 14.32
C ALA A 34 -22.45 33.75 13.81
N LEU A 35 -21.54 33.35 14.72
CA LEU A 35 -20.36 32.53 14.41
C LEU A 35 -20.53 31.05 14.75
N VAL A 36 -21.62 30.64 15.41
CA VAL A 36 -21.76 29.28 15.96
C VAL A 36 -21.84 28.23 14.84
N THR A 37 -22.55 28.50 13.75
CA THR A 37 -22.62 27.57 12.61
C THR A 37 -21.26 27.39 11.94
N MET A 38 -20.48 28.46 11.85
CA MET A 38 -19.13 28.44 11.30
C MET A 38 -18.12 27.76 12.21
N PHE A 39 -18.23 27.98 13.53
CA PHE A 39 -17.46 27.26 14.54
C PHE A 39 -17.75 25.76 14.48
N LEU A 40 -19.02 25.36 14.46
CA LEU A 40 -19.42 23.95 14.44
C LEU A 40 -19.00 23.27 13.13
N ALA A 41 -19.19 23.95 11.99
CA ALA A 41 -18.74 23.43 10.69
C ALA A 41 -17.23 23.21 10.68
N LEU A 42 -16.45 24.15 11.24
CA LEU A 42 -15.01 24.02 11.30
C LEU A 42 -14.55 22.96 12.30
N LEU A 43 -15.21 22.87 13.46
CA LEU A 43 -14.96 21.83 14.46
C LEU A 43 -15.19 20.44 13.87
N ILE A 44 -16.32 20.22 13.16
CA ILE A 44 -16.63 18.96 12.49
C ILE A 44 -15.62 18.68 11.37
N ALA A 45 -15.27 19.70 10.58
CA ALA A 45 -14.27 19.58 9.52
C ALA A 45 -12.91 19.10 10.05
N VAL A 46 -12.41 19.75 11.11
CA VAL A 46 -11.14 19.37 11.73
C VAL A 46 -11.23 17.99 12.36
N ALA A 47 -12.30 17.71 13.11
CA ALA A 47 -12.50 16.40 13.73
C ALA A 47 -12.52 15.26 12.71
N ALA A 48 -13.28 15.42 11.62
CA ALA A 48 -13.37 14.41 10.57
C ALA A 48 -12.02 14.18 9.87
N VAL A 49 -11.34 15.24 9.49
CA VAL A 49 -10.04 15.16 8.80
C VAL A 49 -8.97 14.56 9.70
N THR A 50 -8.90 15.00 10.97
CA THR A 50 -7.95 14.48 11.95
C THR A 50 -8.26 13.02 12.29
N ALA A 51 -9.53 12.64 12.43
CA ALA A 51 -9.93 11.24 12.64
C ALA A 51 -9.47 10.35 11.47
N VAL A 52 -9.73 10.75 10.22
CA VAL A 52 -9.31 9.98 9.04
C VAL A 52 -7.78 9.95 8.91
N GLY A 53 -7.10 11.05 9.24
CA GLY A 53 -5.63 11.11 9.26
C GLY A 53 -5.04 10.13 10.28
N PHE A 54 -5.53 10.13 11.52
CA PHE A 54 -5.11 9.17 12.54
C PHE A 54 -5.45 7.73 12.15
N PHE A 55 -6.63 7.49 11.59
CA PHE A 55 -7.02 6.17 11.13
C PHE A 55 -6.09 5.66 10.02
N THR A 56 -5.73 6.53 9.06
CA THR A 56 -4.84 6.17 7.95
C THR A 56 -3.43 5.86 8.43
N ASP A 57 -2.89 6.69 9.32
CA ASP A 57 -1.59 6.47 9.94
C ASP A 57 -1.59 5.17 10.78
N TRP A 58 -2.67 4.91 11.50
CA TRP A 58 -2.84 3.71 12.30
C TRP A 58 -2.93 2.44 11.44
N VAL A 59 -3.70 2.45 10.35
CA VAL A 59 -3.78 1.33 9.41
C VAL A 59 -2.41 1.10 8.75
N ASP A 60 -1.74 2.14 8.27
CA ASP A 60 -0.41 2.02 7.64
C ASP A 60 0.61 1.44 8.65
N ALA A 61 0.65 1.96 9.88
CA ALA A 61 1.57 1.48 10.91
C ALA A 61 1.25 0.04 11.35
N GLY A 62 -0.03 -0.30 11.53
CA GLY A 62 -0.47 -1.66 11.87
C GLY A 62 -0.17 -2.67 10.76
N MET A 63 -0.43 -2.30 9.51
CA MET A 63 -0.12 -3.15 8.36
C MET A 63 1.40 -3.35 8.21
N ARG A 64 2.22 -2.30 8.35
CA ARG A 64 3.69 -2.43 8.31
C ARG A 64 4.22 -3.32 9.43
N ALA A 65 3.69 -3.17 10.64
CA ALA A 65 4.10 -4.01 11.75
C ALA A 65 3.72 -5.48 11.50
N GLN A 66 2.53 -5.76 10.95
CA GLN A 66 2.14 -7.12 10.55
C GLN A 66 3.03 -7.68 9.44
N ALA A 67 3.38 -6.86 8.43
CA ALA A 67 4.32 -7.28 7.39
C ALA A 67 5.72 -7.53 7.96
N ALA A 68 6.17 -6.72 8.92
CA ALA A 68 7.46 -6.91 9.57
C ALA A 68 7.53 -8.23 10.34
N GLU A 69 6.41 -8.72 10.90
CA GLU A 69 6.34 -10.07 11.44
C GLU A 69 6.62 -11.14 10.37
N PHE A 70 6.11 -10.98 9.15
CA PHE A 70 6.39 -11.92 8.04
C PHE A 70 7.84 -11.87 7.53
N LEU A 71 8.58 -10.79 7.78
CA LEU A 71 10.01 -10.70 7.46
C LEU A 71 10.89 -11.05 8.67
N ALA A 72 10.28 -11.33 9.82
CA ALA A 72 10.93 -11.44 11.13
C ALA A 72 11.77 -10.21 11.54
N ALA A 73 11.62 -9.07 10.86
CA ALA A 73 12.42 -7.85 10.97
C ALA A 73 11.75 -6.64 10.27
N ASP A 74 12.18 -5.42 10.60
CA ASP A 74 11.73 -4.20 9.90
C ASP A 74 12.46 -4.05 8.54
N GLY A 75 13.57 -4.74 8.35
CA GLY A 75 14.28 -4.86 7.08
C GLY A 75 15.25 -6.04 7.08
N ARG A 76 15.58 -6.52 5.88
CA ARG A 76 16.48 -7.65 5.66
C ARG A 76 17.47 -7.34 4.55
N VAL A 77 18.72 -7.78 4.69
CA VAL A 77 19.70 -7.79 3.61
C VAL A 77 20.08 -9.24 3.33
N GLU A 78 20.02 -9.64 2.08
CA GLU A 78 20.40 -10.98 1.60
C GLU A 78 21.75 -10.90 0.88
N SER A 79 22.62 -11.90 1.09
CA SER A 79 23.91 -12.01 0.43
C SER A 79 24.39 -13.47 0.40
N PRO A 80 25.11 -13.91 -0.65
CA PRO A 80 25.83 -15.18 -0.63
C PRO A 80 27.06 -15.14 0.30
N ASP A 81 27.61 -13.95 0.55
CA ASP A 81 28.77 -13.73 1.40
C ASP A 81 28.39 -13.27 2.81
N SER A 82 29.33 -13.40 3.76
CA SER A 82 29.16 -12.97 5.14
C SER A 82 28.86 -11.48 5.28
N LEU A 83 27.79 -11.17 6.01
CA LEU A 83 27.30 -9.80 6.26
C LEU A 83 27.80 -9.18 7.57
N SER A 84 28.85 -9.74 8.19
CA SER A 84 29.38 -9.29 9.50
C SER A 84 29.78 -7.81 9.53
N LYS A 85 30.45 -7.32 8.48
CA LYS A 85 30.81 -5.89 8.33
C LYS A 85 29.58 -4.97 8.35
N TRP A 86 28.52 -5.38 7.66
CA TRP A 86 27.28 -4.63 7.57
C TRP A 86 26.47 -4.69 8.86
N GLN A 87 26.53 -5.82 9.57
CA GLN A 87 25.95 -5.95 10.91
C GLN A 87 26.58 -4.95 11.88
N GLN A 88 27.92 -4.86 11.92
CA GLN A 88 28.62 -3.90 12.79
C GLN A 88 28.24 -2.45 12.46
N LYS A 89 28.16 -2.11 11.16
CA LYS A 89 27.72 -0.78 10.72
C LYS A 89 26.27 -0.48 11.11
N ALA A 90 25.37 -1.44 10.99
CA ALA A 90 23.97 -1.29 11.40
C ALA A 90 23.84 -1.12 12.91
N SER A 91 24.54 -1.93 13.70
CA SER A 91 24.57 -1.81 15.17
C SER A 91 25.16 -0.47 15.61
N ALA A 92 26.17 0.05 14.92
CA ALA A 92 26.75 1.38 15.20
C ALA A 92 25.77 2.54 14.94
N LEU A 93 24.77 2.33 14.07
CA LEU A 93 23.67 3.27 13.83
C LEU A 93 22.51 3.10 14.83
N GLY A 94 22.65 2.25 15.84
CA GLY A 94 21.63 1.98 16.85
C GLY A 94 20.53 1.01 16.42
N LEU A 95 20.70 0.28 15.31
CA LEU A 95 19.74 -0.75 14.90
C LEU A 95 19.95 -2.03 15.71
N THR A 96 18.87 -2.72 16.08
CA THR A 96 18.95 -4.09 16.57
C THR A 96 19.16 -5.03 15.38
N THR A 97 20.16 -5.90 15.47
CA THR A 97 20.53 -6.79 14.37
C THR A 97 20.48 -8.25 14.80
N SER A 98 20.14 -9.13 13.87
CA SER A 98 20.28 -10.58 14.03
C SER A 98 20.72 -11.18 12.70
N GLN A 99 21.41 -12.32 12.75
CA GLN A 99 21.89 -13.02 11.57
C GLN A 99 21.20 -14.38 11.46
N THR A 100 20.89 -14.77 10.22
CA THR A 100 20.47 -16.15 9.93
C THR A 100 21.21 -16.68 8.71
N LEU A 101 21.38 -18.00 8.66
CA LEU A 101 21.95 -18.72 7.52
C LEU A 101 20.93 -19.73 7.04
N GLU A 102 20.74 -19.82 5.72
CA GLU A 102 19.88 -20.83 5.13
C GLU A 102 20.59 -21.59 4.02
N PHE A 103 20.51 -22.91 4.06
CA PHE A 103 21.04 -23.80 3.03
C PHE A 103 20.42 -25.21 3.13
N PRO A 104 20.33 -25.95 2.00
CA PRO A 104 19.91 -27.35 2.02
C PRO A 104 21.02 -28.25 2.59
N THR A 105 20.65 -29.25 3.39
CA THR A 105 21.57 -30.27 3.90
C THR A 105 20.82 -31.57 4.19
N VAL A 106 21.56 -32.66 4.40
CA VAL A 106 21.00 -33.95 4.83
C VAL A 106 21.10 -34.06 6.35
N ILE A 107 20.03 -34.53 6.98
CA ILE A 107 20.01 -35.02 8.37
C ILE A 107 20.06 -36.54 8.35
N LEU A 108 20.89 -37.10 9.23
CA LEU A 108 20.96 -38.54 9.51
C LEU A 108 20.26 -38.86 10.83
N ALA A 109 19.38 -39.86 10.83
CA ALA A 109 18.72 -40.37 12.02
C ALA A 109 18.74 -41.91 12.00
N GLY A 110 19.76 -42.50 12.64
CA GLY A 110 20.05 -43.91 12.46
C GLY A 110 20.40 -44.21 11.00
N GLU A 111 19.64 -45.12 10.38
CA GLU A 111 19.77 -45.49 8.96
C GLU A 111 18.94 -44.58 8.02
N HIS A 112 18.08 -43.72 8.57
CA HIS A 112 17.24 -42.84 7.77
C HIS A 112 17.96 -41.54 7.44
N THR A 113 17.86 -41.12 6.18
CA THR A 113 18.42 -39.85 5.71
C THR A 113 17.31 -39.01 5.09
N LEU A 114 17.34 -37.71 5.36
CA LEU A 114 16.36 -36.77 4.82
C LEU A 114 17.03 -35.47 4.43
N LEU A 115 16.76 -35.00 3.20
CA LEU A 115 17.10 -33.65 2.78
C LEU A 115 16.19 -32.64 3.50
N VAL A 116 16.79 -31.69 4.19
CA VAL A 116 16.10 -30.60 4.90
C VAL A 116 16.62 -29.25 4.42
N SER A 117 15.81 -28.21 4.61
CA SER A 117 16.30 -26.83 4.53
C SER A 117 16.72 -26.37 5.93
N LEU A 118 18.03 -26.35 6.19
CA LEU A 118 18.59 -25.94 7.48
C LEU A 118 18.58 -24.41 7.59
N LYS A 119 18.03 -23.91 8.70
CA LYS A 119 18.09 -22.51 9.10
C LYS A 119 18.86 -22.38 10.41
N ALA A 120 19.99 -21.71 10.36
CA ALA A 120 20.75 -21.38 11.56
C ALA A 120 20.38 -19.98 12.03
N VAL A 121 19.95 -19.84 13.28
CA VAL A 121 19.42 -18.58 13.80
C VAL A 121 20.32 -18.00 14.88
N GLY A 122 20.67 -16.73 14.74
CA GLY A 122 21.48 -16.00 15.70
C GLY A 122 20.68 -15.53 16.92
N ALA A 123 21.38 -14.92 17.87
CA ALA A 123 20.74 -14.31 19.03
C ALA A 123 19.72 -13.23 18.60
N GLY A 124 18.60 -13.18 19.31
CA GLY A 124 17.53 -12.20 19.05
C GLY A 124 16.61 -12.52 17.87
N TYR A 125 16.80 -13.65 17.17
CA TYR A 125 15.84 -14.09 16.16
C TYR A 125 14.59 -14.74 16.80
N PRO A 126 13.37 -14.41 16.33
CA PRO A 126 13.05 -13.37 15.35
C PRO A 126 13.02 -11.97 16.00
N LEU A 127 13.40 -10.92 15.24
CA LEU A 127 13.37 -9.53 15.74
C LEU A 127 11.93 -8.96 15.79
N ARG A 128 11.04 -9.51 14.96
CA ARG A 128 9.60 -9.20 14.88
C ARG A 128 8.82 -10.51 14.75
N GLY A 129 7.60 -10.55 15.29
CA GLY A 129 6.76 -11.76 15.32
C GLY A 129 7.22 -12.79 16.35
N ALA A 130 6.77 -14.03 16.18
CA ALA A 130 7.09 -15.16 17.06
C ALA A 130 7.10 -16.48 16.30
N LEU A 131 7.89 -17.44 16.80
CA LEU A 131 7.91 -18.83 16.38
C LEU A 131 6.81 -19.58 17.15
N THR A 132 6.09 -20.50 16.50
CA THR A 132 5.22 -21.45 17.20
C THR A 132 5.90 -22.81 17.23
N ILE A 133 6.18 -23.29 18.44
CA ILE A 133 6.79 -24.60 18.68
C ILE A 133 5.83 -25.50 19.44
N SER A 134 6.07 -26.80 19.37
CA SER A 134 5.34 -27.78 20.17
C SER A 134 6.29 -28.77 20.81
N THR A 135 6.17 -28.91 22.13
CA THR A 135 6.88 -29.91 22.94
C THR A 135 5.84 -30.91 23.45
N GLY A 136 5.49 -31.88 22.60
CA GLY A 136 4.40 -32.82 22.87
C GLY A 136 3.05 -32.32 22.35
N ALA A 137 1.99 -32.34 23.17
CA ALA A 137 0.64 -31.95 22.76
C ALA A 137 0.36 -30.43 22.86
N GLN A 138 1.21 -29.68 23.57
CA GLN A 138 1.00 -28.26 23.81
C GLN A 138 1.78 -27.42 22.81
N GLN A 139 1.13 -26.40 22.24
CA GLN A 139 1.76 -25.39 21.40
C GLN A 139 2.15 -24.18 22.24
N GLN A 140 3.33 -23.62 21.97
CA GLN A 140 3.85 -22.44 22.65
C GLN A 140 4.43 -21.46 21.63
N GLN A 141 4.17 -20.17 21.82
CA GLN A 141 4.85 -19.11 21.08
C GLN A 141 6.16 -18.72 21.78
N THR A 142 7.23 -18.56 21.01
CA THR A 142 8.55 -18.16 21.50
C THR A 142 9.19 -17.11 20.58
N ARG A 143 10.01 -16.22 21.15
CA ARG A 143 10.80 -15.23 20.41
C ARG A 143 12.31 -15.52 20.45
N VAL A 144 12.65 -16.75 20.81
CA VAL A 144 14.03 -17.21 20.90
C VAL A 144 14.13 -18.49 20.09
N GLY A 145 15.19 -18.64 19.30
CA GLY A 145 15.51 -19.87 18.59
C GLY A 145 15.97 -21.02 19.50
N PRO A 146 16.33 -22.16 18.92
CA PRO A 146 16.87 -23.30 19.67
C PRO A 146 18.17 -22.94 20.41
N ARG A 147 18.38 -23.60 21.56
CA ARG A 147 19.64 -23.55 22.30
C ARG A 147 20.73 -24.31 21.54
N GLU A 148 21.99 -24.01 21.84
CA GLU A 148 23.13 -24.74 21.30
C GLU A 148 22.98 -26.25 21.54
N GLY A 149 23.36 -27.05 20.53
CA GLY A 149 23.24 -28.52 20.54
C GLY A 149 21.82 -29.06 20.38
N HIS A 150 20.81 -28.20 20.20
CA HIS A 150 19.43 -28.62 19.98
C HIS A 150 18.94 -28.23 18.58
N VAL A 151 18.03 -29.04 18.03
CA VAL A 151 17.38 -28.79 16.74
C VAL A 151 15.87 -28.78 16.88
N TRP A 152 15.21 -27.92 16.11
CA TRP A 152 13.76 -27.94 15.91
C TRP A 152 13.44 -28.43 14.50
N LEU A 153 12.58 -29.42 14.39
CA LEU A 153 12.21 -30.05 13.12
C LEU A 153 10.75 -29.77 12.79
N ALA A 154 10.43 -29.55 11.51
CA ALA A 154 9.05 -29.46 11.06
C ALA A 154 8.31 -30.80 11.27
N PRO A 155 6.97 -30.79 11.46
CA PRO A 155 6.19 -32.02 11.64
C PRO A 155 6.41 -33.05 10.54
N ARG A 156 6.56 -32.59 9.28
CA ARG A 156 6.87 -33.45 8.13
C ARG A 156 8.22 -34.15 8.26
N ALA A 157 9.25 -33.47 8.78
CA ALA A 157 10.56 -34.07 8.97
C ALA A 157 10.52 -35.18 10.04
N LEU A 158 9.81 -34.94 11.14
CA LEU A 158 9.62 -35.94 12.20
C LEU A 158 8.86 -37.16 11.68
N ALA A 159 7.78 -36.96 10.92
CA ALA A 159 6.99 -38.04 10.36
C ALA A 159 7.77 -38.87 9.31
N LEU A 160 8.66 -38.24 8.53
CA LEU A 160 9.47 -38.92 7.51
C LEU A 160 10.66 -39.69 8.10
N LEU A 161 11.23 -39.20 9.21
CA LEU A 161 12.35 -39.85 9.90
C LEU A 161 11.88 -40.78 11.03
N ASP A 162 10.56 -40.88 11.27
CA ASP A 162 9.93 -41.60 12.39
C ASP A 162 10.50 -41.19 13.76
N LEU A 163 10.74 -39.88 13.95
CA LEU A 163 11.35 -39.31 15.15
C LEU A 163 10.35 -38.70 16.11
N LYS A 164 10.70 -38.74 17.40
CA LYS A 164 10.00 -38.08 18.49
C LYS A 164 10.85 -36.95 19.09
N VAL A 165 10.19 -36.02 19.77
CA VAL A 165 10.87 -35.00 20.57
C VAL A 165 11.66 -35.70 21.68
N GLY A 166 12.96 -35.41 21.78
CA GLY A 166 13.92 -36.07 22.66
C GLY A 166 14.96 -36.92 21.91
N ASP A 167 14.67 -37.33 20.67
CA ASP A 167 15.59 -38.16 19.89
C ASP A 167 16.79 -37.37 19.38
N SER A 168 17.86 -38.07 19.01
CA SER A 168 19.08 -37.47 18.48
C SER A 168 19.16 -37.61 16.96
N VAL A 169 19.63 -36.55 16.29
CA VAL A 169 19.92 -36.54 14.86
C VAL A 169 21.31 -36.01 14.59
N GLN A 170 21.93 -36.42 13.49
CA GLN A 170 23.22 -35.93 13.06
C GLN A 170 23.06 -34.96 11.89
N ILE A 171 23.71 -33.80 11.99
CA ILE A 171 23.73 -32.78 10.95
C ILE A 171 25.19 -32.44 10.67
N GLY A 172 25.69 -32.89 9.52
CA GLY A 172 27.12 -32.86 9.21
C GLY A 172 27.92 -33.69 10.24
N GLN A 173 28.86 -33.04 10.92
CA GLN A 173 29.74 -33.69 11.89
C GLN A 173 29.22 -33.65 13.34
N LYS A 174 28.16 -32.87 13.62
CA LYS A 174 27.64 -32.68 14.98
C LYS A 174 26.32 -33.42 15.19
N LYS A 175 26.15 -33.98 16.39
CA LYS A 175 24.88 -34.56 16.86
C LYS A 175 24.07 -33.51 17.60
N PHE A 176 22.76 -33.50 17.35
CA PHE A 176 21.79 -32.58 17.91
C PHE A 176 20.64 -33.35 18.55
N THR A 177 20.06 -32.80 19.62
CA THR A 177 18.85 -33.35 20.24
C THR A 177 17.62 -32.59 19.72
N VAL A 178 16.61 -33.32 19.27
CA VAL A 178 15.33 -32.76 18.84
C VAL A 178 14.59 -32.25 20.08
N SER A 179 14.58 -30.94 20.30
CA SER A 179 13.96 -30.35 21.51
C SER A 179 12.51 -29.91 21.32
N ALA A 180 12.09 -29.64 20.09
CA ALA A 180 10.73 -29.22 19.80
C ALA A 180 10.38 -29.46 18.33
N THR A 181 9.08 -29.49 18.05
CA THR A 181 8.53 -29.46 16.69
C THR A 181 8.27 -28.01 16.28
N LEU A 182 8.82 -27.55 15.16
CA LEU A 182 8.58 -26.20 14.63
C LEU A 182 7.28 -26.19 13.82
N GLN A 183 6.21 -25.61 14.38
CA GLN A 183 4.89 -25.54 13.75
C GLN A 183 4.78 -24.33 12.80
N ARG A 184 5.31 -23.18 13.22
CA ARG A 184 5.26 -21.94 12.42
C ARG A 184 6.54 -21.14 12.59
N GLU A 185 7.10 -20.70 11.48
CA GLU A 185 8.16 -19.67 11.44
C GLU A 185 7.64 -18.38 10.78
N PRO A 186 8.06 -17.19 11.26
CA PRO A 186 7.60 -15.91 10.73
C PRO A 186 8.07 -15.61 9.30
N ASP A 187 9.34 -15.85 9.00
CA ASP A 187 10.02 -15.46 7.76
C ASP A 187 10.31 -16.64 6.83
N VAL A 188 9.26 -17.38 6.50
CA VAL A 188 9.37 -18.46 5.50
C VAL A 188 9.82 -17.85 4.16
N GLY A 189 11.01 -18.23 3.71
CA GLY A 189 11.57 -17.81 2.44
C GLY A 189 10.80 -18.32 1.21
N ASN A 190 11.36 -18.10 0.02
CA ASN A 190 10.75 -18.45 -1.26
C ASN A 190 10.24 -19.89 -1.32
N PHE A 191 9.20 -20.10 -2.14
CA PHE A 191 8.52 -21.37 -2.37
C PHE A 191 9.45 -22.59 -2.54
N LEU A 192 10.56 -22.45 -3.27
CA LEU A 192 11.54 -23.53 -3.48
C LEU A 192 12.31 -23.91 -2.20
N ALA A 193 12.51 -22.99 -1.26
CA ALA A 193 13.12 -23.28 0.04
C ALA A 193 12.19 -24.13 0.92
N GLN A 194 10.89 -24.16 0.63
CA GLN A 194 9.89 -24.98 1.32
C GLN A 194 9.77 -26.41 0.76
N ALA A 195 10.46 -26.72 -0.34
CA ALA A 195 10.41 -28.05 -0.95
C ALA A 195 10.93 -29.14 0.00
N ALA A 196 11.95 -28.81 0.79
CA ALA A 196 12.49 -29.66 1.84
C ALA A 196 11.91 -29.25 3.21
N PRO A 197 11.60 -30.19 4.11
CA PRO A 197 11.18 -29.88 5.47
C PRO A 197 12.19 -28.98 6.21
N ARG A 198 11.70 -28.08 7.06
CA ARG A 198 12.54 -27.15 7.84
C ARG A 198 13.25 -27.87 8.98
N ALA A 199 14.53 -27.56 9.15
CA ALA A 199 15.31 -27.85 10.36
C ALA A 199 15.94 -26.55 10.87
N MET A 200 15.79 -26.22 12.15
CA MET A 200 16.30 -24.99 12.74
C MET A 200 17.31 -25.31 13.86
N ILE A 201 18.48 -24.67 13.82
CA ILE A 201 19.55 -24.81 14.82
C ILE A 201 20.09 -23.44 15.26
N ASN A 202 20.89 -23.40 16.31
CA ASN A 202 21.58 -22.19 16.73
C ASN A 202 22.72 -21.83 15.76
N LEU A 203 22.90 -20.55 15.44
CA LEU A 203 23.98 -20.08 14.58
C LEU A 203 25.38 -20.44 15.12
N ALA A 204 25.55 -20.48 16.44
CA ALA A 204 26.81 -20.85 17.08
C ALA A 204 27.23 -22.31 16.82
N ASP A 205 26.28 -23.18 16.46
CA ASP A 205 26.57 -24.59 16.17
C ASP A 205 27.13 -24.82 14.76
N ILE A 206 26.99 -23.85 13.85
CA ILE A 206 27.35 -24.00 12.44
C ILE A 206 28.83 -24.39 12.22
N PRO A 207 29.82 -23.75 12.85
CA PRO A 207 31.22 -24.16 12.68
C PRO A 207 31.47 -25.62 13.04
N ALA A 208 30.78 -26.14 14.07
CA ALA A 208 30.93 -27.52 14.52
C ALA A 208 30.26 -28.55 13.60
N THR A 209 29.36 -28.14 12.70
CA THR A 209 28.76 -29.04 11.69
C THR A 209 29.72 -29.37 10.55
N GLY A 210 30.70 -28.51 10.27
CA GLY A 210 31.60 -28.63 9.12
C GLY A 210 30.91 -28.43 7.76
N LEU A 211 29.66 -27.96 7.72
CA LEU A 211 28.87 -27.83 6.48
C LEU A 211 29.13 -26.53 5.71
N VAL A 212 29.59 -25.48 6.40
CA VAL A 212 29.84 -24.16 5.81
C VAL A 212 31.33 -24.01 5.53
N THR A 213 31.67 -24.09 4.24
CA THR A 213 33.01 -23.90 3.69
C THR A 213 32.95 -22.77 2.64
N PRO A 214 34.09 -22.22 2.17
CA PRO A 214 34.09 -21.20 1.12
C PRO A 214 33.45 -21.65 -0.21
N ALA A 215 33.34 -22.97 -0.46
CA ALA A 215 32.67 -23.52 -1.63
C ALA A 215 31.18 -23.83 -1.38
N SER A 216 30.70 -23.72 -0.14
CA SER A 216 29.32 -23.99 0.21
C SER A 216 28.41 -22.88 -0.29
N ARG A 217 27.27 -23.26 -0.87
CA ARG A 217 26.23 -22.31 -1.29
C ARG A 217 25.30 -22.02 -0.11
N VAL A 218 25.64 -20.99 0.66
CA VAL A 218 24.88 -20.55 1.82
C VAL A 218 24.28 -19.18 1.55
N THR A 219 23.05 -18.97 1.97
CA THR A 219 22.42 -17.65 1.92
C THR A 219 22.50 -17.01 3.30
N HIS A 220 23.17 -15.86 3.39
CA HIS A 220 23.28 -15.07 4.59
C HIS A 220 22.19 -14.01 4.61
N TYR A 221 21.44 -13.94 5.72
CA TYR A 221 20.48 -12.87 5.97
C TYR A 221 20.89 -12.05 7.18
N LEU A 222 20.94 -10.73 6.99
CA LEU A 222 21.06 -9.76 8.06
C LEU A 222 19.69 -9.14 8.32
N LEU A 223 19.11 -9.44 9.48
CA LEU A 223 17.85 -8.89 9.97
C LEU A 223 18.11 -7.60 10.73
N LEU A 224 17.27 -6.60 10.48
CA LEU A 224 17.38 -5.24 11.03
C LEU A 224 16.04 -4.83 11.66
N ALA A 225 16.08 -4.35 12.89
CA ALA A 225 14.93 -3.76 13.57
C ALA A 225 15.30 -2.39 14.13
N VAL A 226 14.37 -1.45 14.03
CA VAL A 226 14.51 -0.10 14.59
C VAL A 226 14.02 -0.14 16.05
N PRO A 227 14.86 0.14 17.05
CA PRO A 227 14.43 0.24 18.43
C PRO A 227 13.52 1.44 18.68
N SER A 228 12.69 1.37 19.72
CA SER A 228 11.91 2.51 20.21
C SER A 228 12.85 3.66 20.63
N GLY A 229 12.82 4.77 19.89
CA GLY A 229 13.65 5.96 20.12
C GLY A 229 14.67 6.27 19.02
N VAL A 230 14.89 5.36 18.07
CA VAL A 230 15.70 5.60 16.88
C VAL A 230 14.79 6.06 15.73
N SER A 231 15.25 7.04 14.94
CA SER A 231 14.47 7.53 13.79
C SER A 231 14.24 6.41 12.77
N ALA A 232 13.01 6.28 12.28
CA ALA A 232 12.66 5.34 11.21
C ALA A 232 13.49 5.56 9.92
N ASP A 233 14.01 6.77 9.72
CA ASP A 233 14.82 7.14 8.54
C ASP A 233 16.21 6.50 8.55
N VAL A 234 16.69 6.03 9.71
CA VAL A 234 17.99 5.37 9.84
C VAL A 234 18.05 4.12 8.97
N LEU A 235 16.96 3.34 8.93
CA LEU A 235 16.89 2.14 8.10
C LEU A 235 16.97 2.48 6.60
N GLN A 236 16.38 3.61 6.17
CA GLN A 236 16.45 4.05 4.78
C GLN A 236 17.86 4.55 4.41
N SER A 237 18.48 5.28 5.33
CA SER A 237 19.84 5.79 5.19
C SER A 237 20.86 4.65 5.13
N PHE A 238 20.66 3.61 5.94
CA PHE A 238 21.44 2.38 5.89
C PHE A 238 21.32 1.70 4.52
N GLY A 239 20.09 1.53 4.02
CA GLY A 239 19.84 0.94 2.70
C GLY A 239 20.52 1.69 1.55
N LYS A 240 20.54 3.03 1.59
CA LYS A 240 21.28 3.85 0.60
C LYS A 240 22.80 3.71 0.69
N SER A 241 23.32 3.26 1.83
CA SER A 241 24.74 3.08 2.07
C SER A 241 25.27 1.69 1.67
N LEU A 242 24.36 0.79 1.26
CA LEU A 242 24.70 -0.52 0.72
C LEU A 242 25.25 -0.38 -0.70
N PRO A 243 26.19 -1.23 -1.11
CA PRO A 243 26.70 -1.30 -2.47
C PRO A 243 25.61 -1.82 -3.44
N ALA A 244 25.78 -1.60 -4.75
CA ALA A 244 24.74 -1.83 -5.75
C ALA A 244 24.29 -3.30 -5.90
N ASP A 245 25.10 -4.24 -5.43
CA ASP A 245 24.85 -5.68 -5.37
C ASP A 245 23.97 -6.08 -4.17
N LEU A 246 23.98 -5.30 -3.08
CA LEU A 246 23.18 -5.54 -1.89
C LEU A 246 21.94 -4.63 -1.87
N SER A 247 20.77 -5.22 -1.69
CA SER A 247 19.52 -4.48 -1.55
C SER A 247 18.91 -4.70 -0.18
N LEU A 248 18.46 -3.60 0.43
CA LEU A 248 17.62 -3.66 1.62
C LEU A 248 16.20 -4.06 1.20
N GLU A 249 15.81 -5.27 1.59
CA GLU A 249 14.43 -5.71 1.52
C GLU A 249 13.65 -5.15 2.70
N ARG A 250 12.44 -4.67 2.41
CA ARG A 250 11.49 -4.20 3.43
C ARG A 250 10.20 -5.00 3.36
N PRO A 251 9.45 -5.10 4.46
CA PRO A 251 8.21 -5.85 4.50
C PRO A 251 7.21 -5.47 3.41
N GLU A 252 7.14 -4.20 3.01
CA GLU A 252 6.20 -3.73 1.99
C GLU A 252 6.61 -4.17 0.56
N ASN A 253 7.86 -4.58 0.37
CA ASN A 253 8.41 -5.02 -0.91
C ASN A 253 8.76 -6.52 -0.93
N SER A 254 8.56 -7.25 0.16
CA SER A 254 9.01 -8.64 0.31
C SER A 254 8.20 -9.62 -0.52
N GLN A 255 6.89 -9.37 -0.72
CA GLN A 255 6.06 -10.13 -1.66
C GLN A 255 5.21 -9.21 -2.55
N PRO A 256 5.15 -9.46 -3.88
CA PRO A 256 4.33 -8.68 -4.81
C PRO A 256 2.84 -8.62 -4.45
N ALA A 257 2.30 -9.72 -3.90
CA ALA A 257 0.91 -9.80 -3.47
C ALA A 257 0.61 -8.83 -2.31
N PHE A 258 1.48 -8.80 -1.28
CA PHE A 258 1.38 -7.83 -0.20
C PHE A 258 1.50 -6.41 -0.73
N LYS A 259 2.53 -6.11 -1.51
CA LYS A 259 2.70 -4.77 -2.10
C LYS A 259 1.43 -4.27 -2.80
N THR A 260 0.81 -5.11 -3.63
CA THR A 260 -0.40 -4.75 -4.35
C THR A 260 -1.59 -4.50 -3.42
N ALA A 261 -1.76 -5.34 -2.39
CA ALA A 261 -2.81 -5.15 -1.39
C ALA A 261 -2.60 -3.87 -0.56
N PHE A 262 -1.35 -3.60 -0.16
CA PHE A 262 -0.94 -2.39 0.55
C PHE A 262 -1.19 -1.13 -0.28
N ASP A 263 -0.76 -1.12 -1.54
CA ASP A 263 -0.96 0.00 -2.45
C ASP A 263 -2.46 0.27 -2.66
N ARG A 264 -3.27 -0.78 -2.81
CA ARG A 264 -4.73 -0.63 -2.96
C ARG A 264 -5.40 -0.14 -1.68
N ALA A 265 -5.01 -0.64 -0.51
CA ALA A 265 -5.50 -0.16 0.77
C ALA A 265 -5.13 1.31 0.98
N ALA A 266 -3.87 1.69 0.77
CA ALA A 266 -3.41 3.07 0.86
C ALA A 266 -4.19 4.00 -0.08
N ARG A 267 -4.45 3.56 -1.32
CA ARG A 267 -5.29 4.31 -2.27
C ARG A 267 -6.74 4.46 -1.79
N PHE A 268 -7.35 3.41 -1.23
CA PHE A 268 -8.70 3.48 -0.67
C PHE A 268 -8.78 4.45 0.53
N LEU A 269 -7.82 4.39 1.45
CA LEU A 269 -7.75 5.32 2.57
C LEU A 269 -7.50 6.76 2.11
N GLY A 270 -6.66 6.96 1.09
CA GLY A 270 -6.46 8.25 0.44
C GLY A 270 -7.74 8.80 -0.20
N LEU A 271 -8.53 7.95 -0.86
CA LEU A 271 -9.85 8.31 -1.39
C LEU A 271 -10.80 8.73 -0.25
N ALA A 272 -10.87 7.96 0.83
CA ALA A 272 -11.72 8.28 1.98
C ALA A 272 -11.33 9.63 2.63
N ALA A 273 -10.03 9.89 2.79
CA ALA A 273 -9.50 11.15 3.30
C ALA A 273 -9.89 12.34 2.40
N MET A 274 -9.73 12.19 1.09
CA MET A 274 -10.12 13.22 0.13
C MET A 274 -11.63 13.51 0.18
N VAL A 275 -12.47 12.48 0.25
CA VAL A 275 -13.93 12.65 0.39
C VAL A 275 -14.27 13.41 1.67
N ALA A 276 -13.64 13.08 2.81
CA ALA A 276 -13.86 13.78 4.07
C ALA A 276 -13.46 15.27 4.00
N VAL A 277 -12.30 15.58 3.40
CA VAL A 277 -11.84 16.96 3.20
C VAL A 277 -12.79 17.74 2.30
N LEU A 278 -13.31 17.12 1.25
CA LEU A 278 -14.24 17.76 0.32
C LEU A 278 -15.59 18.06 0.98
N LEU A 279 -16.15 17.10 1.74
CA LEU A 279 -17.36 17.29 2.52
C LEU A 279 -17.20 18.42 3.55
N ALA A 280 -16.06 18.44 4.24
CA ALA A 280 -15.68 19.51 5.16
C ALA A 280 -15.60 20.87 4.45
N GLY A 281 -15.00 20.92 3.25
CA GLY A 281 -14.90 22.10 2.43
C GLY A 281 -16.26 22.66 1.99
N ALA A 282 -17.16 21.78 1.54
CA ALA A 282 -18.53 22.14 1.18
C ALA A 282 -19.30 22.71 2.39
N ALA A 283 -19.21 22.06 3.55
CA ALA A 283 -19.82 22.55 4.78
C ALA A 283 -19.29 23.93 5.18
N LEU A 284 -17.97 24.13 5.10
CA LEU A 284 -17.33 25.40 5.42
C LEU A 284 -17.70 26.51 4.43
N MET A 285 -17.81 26.20 3.13
CA MET A 285 -18.29 27.13 2.12
C MET A 285 -19.71 27.62 2.42
N LEU A 286 -20.63 26.70 2.79
CA LEU A 286 -22.00 27.05 3.16
C LEU A 286 -22.04 27.91 4.43
N ALA A 287 -21.27 27.56 5.44
CA ALA A 287 -21.16 28.32 6.68
C ALA A 287 -20.56 29.72 6.45
N ALA A 288 -19.53 29.84 5.60
CA ALA A 288 -18.92 31.11 5.25
C ALA A 288 -19.88 32.01 4.46
N GLN A 289 -20.66 31.45 3.54
CA GLN A 289 -21.71 32.21 2.83
C GLN A 289 -22.78 32.74 3.80
N GLN A 290 -23.19 31.93 4.78
CA GLN A 290 -24.13 32.36 5.81
C GLN A 290 -23.54 33.47 6.68
N TYR A 291 -22.31 33.30 7.16
CA TYR A 291 -21.61 34.30 7.97
C TYR A 291 -21.46 35.64 7.25
N ASN A 292 -21.06 35.60 5.97
CA ASN A 292 -20.94 36.79 5.15
C ASN A 292 -22.27 37.56 5.05
N ARG A 293 -23.39 36.86 4.82
CA ARG A 293 -24.72 37.51 4.78
C ARG A 293 -25.05 38.21 6.09
N LEU A 294 -24.69 37.64 7.23
CA LEU A 294 -24.92 38.24 8.55
C LEU A 294 -24.02 39.45 8.83
N GLN A 295 -22.84 39.51 8.20
CA GLN A 295 -21.81 40.51 8.47
C GLN A 295 -21.76 41.67 7.46
N GLN A 296 -22.58 41.61 6.41
CA GLN A 296 -22.64 42.65 5.39
C GLN A 296 -23.11 44.01 5.94
N ASP A 297 -24.12 44.04 6.82
CA ASP A 297 -24.64 45.30 7.39
C ASP A 297 -23.65 45.94 8.39
N PRO A 298 -23.05 45.19 9.36
CA PRO A 298 -21.99 45.72 10.21
C PRO A 298 -20.78 46.25 9.43
N ALA A 299 -20.38 45.58 8.35
CA ALA A 299 -19.27 46.04 7.51
C ALA A 299 -19.61 47.33 6.74
N ALA A 300 -20.84 47.47 6.26
CA ALA A 300 -21.31 48.70 5.61
C ALA A 300 -21.33 49.88 6.60
N LEU A 301 -21.73 49.65 7.86
CA LEU A 301 -21.67 50.67 8.93
C LEU A 301 -20.22 51.07 9.24
N MET A 302 -19.30 50.12 9.38
CA MET A 302 -17.88 50.44 9.57
C MET A 302 -17.30 51.28 8.42
N ARG A 303 -17.70 50.99 7.17
CA ARG A 303 -17.33 51.83 6.02
C ARG A 303 -17.96 53.21 6.08
N ALA A 304 -19.21 53.33 6.51
CA ALA A 304 -19.88 54.62 6.68
C ALA A 304 -19.19 55.50 7.76
N PHE A 305 -18.63 54.87 8.80
CA PHE A 305 -17.82 55.54 9.83
C PHE A 305 -16.37 55.80 9.42
N GLY A 306 -15.97 55.55 8.16
CA GLY A 306 -14.65 55.90 7.63
C GLY A 306 -13.56 54.83 7.77
N VAL A 307 -13.89 53.59 8.15
CA VAL A 307 -12.89 52.51 8.20
C VAL A 307 -12.46 52.09 6.78
N GLN A 308 -11.15 52.06 6.53
CA GLN A 308 -10.58 51.62 5.25
C GLN A 308 -10.84 50.13 4.97
N SER A 309 -11.15 49.77 3.72
CA SER A 309 -11.47 48.39 3.31
C SER A 309 -10.39 47.35 3.66
N ARG A 310 -9.11 47.74 3.64
CA ARG A 310 -7.99 46.86 4.03
C ARG A 310 -8.04 46.47 5.52
N HIS A 311 -8.41 47.41 6.39
CA HIS A 311 -8.56 47.15 7.83
C HIS A 311 -9.77 46.26 8.11
N ILE A 312 -10.85 46.40 7.35
CA ILE A 312 -12.02 45.52 7.42
C ILE A 312 -11.62 44.09 7.04
N LEU A 313 -10.92 43.92 5.90
CA LEU A 313 -10.44 42.60 5.47
C LEU A 313 -9.50 41.98 6.51
N TYR A 314 -8.54 42.72 7.05
CA TYR A 314 -7.60 42.25 8.07
C TYR A 314 -8.33 41.82 9.35
N LEU A 315 -9.26 42.64 9.83
CA LEU A 315 -10.03 42.37 11.05
C LEU A 315 -10.87 41.09 10.93
N TYR A 316 -11.61 40.92 9.83
CA TYR A 316 -12.42 39.72 9.62
C TYR A 316 -11.55 38.49 9.37
N THR A 317 -10.46 38.62 8.62
CA THR A 317 -9.53 37.50 8.39
C THR A 317 -8.91 37.03 9.70
N LEU A 318 -8.43 37.96 10.53
CA LEU A 318 -7.80 37.63 11.81
C LEU A 318 -8.80 37.03 12.80
N ARG A 319 -10.07 37.47 12.77
CA ARG A 319 -11.16 36.85 13.52
C ARG A 319 -11.40 35.40 13.07
N LEU A 320 -11.42 35.15 11.77
CA LEU A 320 -11.57 33.81 11.23
C LEU A 320 -10.39 32.90 11.59
N VAL A 321 -9.16 33.42 11.59
CA VAL A 321 -7.96 32.68 12.03
C VAL A 321 -8.07 32.29 13.50
N PHE A 322 -8.48 33.21 14.37
CA PHE A 322 -8.71 32.87 15.79
C PHE A 322 -9.83 31.85 15.96
N LEU A 323 -10.90 31.95 15.19
CA LEU A 323 -11.97 30.95 15.19
C LEU A 323 -11.42 29.58 14.79
N ALA A 324 -10.52 29.52 13.81
CA ALA A 324 -9.90 28.27 13.36
C ALA A 324 -8.97 27.65 14.39
N LEU A 325 -8.14 28.44 15.05
CA LEU A 325 -7.32 27.95 16.14
C LEU A 325 -8.18 27.46 17.32
N LEU A 326 -9.25 28.19 17.65
CA LEU A 326 -10.20 27.81 18.70
C LEU A 326 -10.95 26.52 18.36
N ALA A 327 -11.33 26.31 17.10
CA ALA A 327 -12.01 25.08 16.66
C ALA A 327 -11.05 23.91 16.47
N ALA A 328 -9.78 24.17 16.15
CA ALA A 328 -8.79 23.13 15.90
C ALA A 328 -8.50 22.29 17.14
N VAL A 329 -8.37 22.91 18.32
CA VAL A 329 -8.10 22.18 19.58
C VAL A 329 -9.18 21.14 19.90
N PRO A 330 -10.47 21.50 20.05
CA PRO A 330 -11.53 20.52 20.30
C PRO A 330 -11.77 19.60 19.09
N GLY A 331 -11.57 20.08 17.86
CA GLY A 331 -11.67 19.26 16.66
C GLY A 331 -10.64 18.12 16.66
N ILE A 332 -9.36 18.43 16.90
CA ILE A 332 -8.29 17.44 16.98
C ILE A 332 -8.53 16.48 18.16
N ALA A 333 -8.98 17.01 19.32
CA ALA A 333 -9.32 16.17 20.46
C ALA A 333 -10.44 15.19 20.15
N LEU A 334 -11.52 15.64 19.48
CA LEU A 334 -12.60 14.77 19.03
C LEU A 334 -12.14 13.74 17.98
N GLY A 335 -11.28 14.14 17.06
CA GLY A 335 -10.68 13.23 16.08
C GLY A 335 -9.80 12.16 16.75
N GLY A 336 -9.01 12.54 17.75
CA GLY A 336 -8.21 11.61 18.55
C GLY A 336 -9.07 10.69 19.43
N LEU A 337 -10.17 11.19 20.02
CA LEU A 337 -11.13 10.38 20.77
C LEU A 337 -11.85 9.37 19.88
N ALA A 338 -12.22 9.77 18.66
CA ALA A 338 -12.80 8.86 17.68
C ALA A 338 -11.83 7.72 17.33
N GLN A 339 -10.55 8.04 17.13
CA GLN A 339 -9.51 7.02 16.92
C GLN A 339 -9.34 6.10 18.13
N PHE A 340 -9.30 6.66 19.34
CA PHE A 340 -9.15 5.87 20.57
C PHE A 340 -10.32 4.89 20.74
N GLY A 341 -11.56 5.37 20.56
CA GLY A 341 -12.76 4.53 20.61
C GLY A 341 -12.73 3.41 19.57
N LEU A 342 -12.29 3.72 18.35
CA LEU A 342 -12.13 2.71 17.30
C LEU A 342 -11.04 1.69 17.64
N SER A 343 -9.89 2.13 18.16
CA SER A 343 -8.81 1.23 18.55
C SER A 343 -9.19 0.30 19.71
N ALA A 344 -10.01 0.77 20.66
CA ALA A 344 -10.51 -0.05 21.76
C ALA A 344 -11.51 -1.11 21.28
N LEU A 345 -12.37 -0.76 20.32
CA LEU A 345 -13.33 -1.70 19.72
C LEU A 345 -12.66 -2.76 18.86
N LEU A 346 -11.60 -2.41 18.11
CA LEU A 346 -10.87 -3.37 17.27
C LEU A 346 -9.80 -4.16 18.03
N GLY A 347 -9.16 -3.58 19.05
CA GLY A 347 -8.11 -4.25 19.82
C GLY A 347 -8.60 -5.45 20.63
N SER A 348 -9.92 -5.56 20.90
CA SER A 348 -10.51 -6.76 21.49
C SER A 348 -10.80 -7.86 20.48
N LEU A 349 -10.88 -7.53 19.18
CA LEU A 349 -11.04 -8.49 18.08
C LEU A 349 -9.71 -8.93 17.46
N LEU A 350 -8.66 -8.11 17.59
CA LEU A 350 -7.34 -8.34 17.02
C LEU A 350 -6.32 -8.51 18.16
N ASP A 351 -5.72 -9.70 18.29
CA ASP A 351 -4.64 -10.05 19.23
C ASP A 351 -3.30 -9.31 18.94
N PHE A 352 -3.36 -8.06 18.51
CA PHE A 352 -2.23 -7.29 18.00
C PHE A 352 -1.98 -6.03 18.82
N GLN A 353 -0.74 -5.85 19.29
CA GLN A 353 -0.30 -4.63 19.99
C GLN A 353 0.00 -3.52 18.99
N LEU A 354 -0.88 -2.52 18.95
CA LEU A 354 -0.82 -1.46 17.97
C LEU A 354 0.23 -0.39 18.33
N PRO A 355 0.94 0.17 17.34
CA PRO A 355 1.87 1.28 17.57
C PRO A 355 1.14 2.51 18.14
N PRO A 356 1.81 3.34 18.95
CA PRO A 356 1.23 4.59 19.43
C PRO A 356 0.95 5.55 18.25
N PRO A 357 -0.12 6.38 18.35
CA PRO A 357 -0.48 7.31 17.28
C PRO A 357 0.63 8.34 17.05
N SER A 358 0.96 8.62 15.78
CA SER A 358 1.95 9.64 15.46
C SER A 358 1.40 11.06 15.70
N TRP A 359 2.29 12.03 15.89
CA TRP A 359 1.92 13.44 16.04
C TRP A 359 1.68 14.15 14.69
N LEU A 360 2.05 13.51 13.57
CA LEU A 360 1.95 14.07 12.22
C LEU A 360 0.51 14.53 11.85
N PRO A 361 -0.56 13.74 12.14
CA PRO A 361 -1.94 14.11 11.82
C PRO A 361 -2.44 15.36 12.53
N VAL A 362 -1.84 15.75 13.67
CA VAL A 362 -2.18 16.99 14.39
C VAL A 362 -1.79 18.20 13.55
N GLY A 363 -0.55 18.21 13.01
CA GLY A 363 -0.06 19.27 12.14
C GLY A 363 -0.89 19.39 10.85
N PHE A 364 -1.29 18.24 10.27
CA PHE A 364 -2.20 18.22 9.12
C PHE A 364 -3.60 18.75 9.46
N GLY A 365 -4.18 18.37 10.60
CA GLY A 365 -5.48 18.89 11.04
C GLY A 365 -5.51 20.41 11.15
N VAL A 366 -4.48 21.01 11.75
CA VAL A 366 -4.34 22.47 11.83
C VAL A 366 -4.13 23.09 10.45
N SER A 367 -3.28 22.49 9.62
CA SER A 367 -2.99 22.98 8.27
C SER A 367 -4.23 22.96 7.39
N ILE A 368 -5.04 21.90 7.47
CA ILE A 368 -6.30 21.78 6.74
C ILE A 368 -7.34 22.76 7.27
N ALA A 369 -7.42 22.98 8.60
CA ALA A 369 -8.29 24.01 9.18
C ALA A 369 -7.98 25.39 8.59
N LEU A 370 -6.70 25.76 8.54
CA LEU A 370 -6.23 27.04 8.03
C LEU A 370 -6.42 27.15 6.51
N VAL A 371 -6.08 26.12 5.74
CA VAL A 371 -6.23 26.11 4.28
C VAL A 371 -7.70 26.08 3.88
N ALA A 372 -8.55 25.32 4.55
CA ALA A 372 -9.98 25.32 4.28
C ALA A 372 -10.60 26.68 4.61
N LEU A 373 -10.20 27.31 5.72
CA LEU A 373 -10.62 28.66 6.08
C LEU A 373 -10.20 29.69 5.04
N LEU A 374 -8.92 29.69 4.65
CA LEU A 374 -8.39 30.63 3.66
C LEU A 374 -8.96 30.36 2.26
N GLY A 375 -9.19 29.10 1.90
CA GLY A 375 -9.68 28.69 0.59
C GLY A 375 -11.18 28.91 0.39
N PHE A 376 -12.00 28.66 1.41
CA PHE A 376 -13.46 28.74 1.28
C PHE A 376 -14.08 29.97 1.97
N ALA A 377 -13.50 30.46 3.07
CA ALA A 377 -14.05 31.60 3.79
C ALA A 377 -13.49 32.94 3.29
N LEU A 378 -12.21 33.04 2.92
CA LEU A 378 -11.60 34.29 2.44
C LEU A 378 -12.23 34.84 1.14
N PRO A 379 -12.57 34.02 0.11
CA PRO A 379 -13.29 34.51 -1.06
C PRO A 379 -14.62 35.18 -0.72
N SER A 380 -15.27 34.68 0.33
CA SER A 380 -16.51 35.27 0.82
C SER A 380 -16.21 36.62 1.51
N LEU A 381 -15.15 36.72 2.32
CA LEU A 381 -14.79 37.94 3.03
C LEU A 381 -14.43 39.11 2.12
N ILE A 382 -13.80 38.84 0.99
CA ILE A 382 -13.46 39.87 0.00
C ILE A 382 -14.72 40.57 -0.52
N ARG A 383 -15.86 39.88 -0.58
CA ARG A 383 -17.13 40.52 -0.94
C ARG A 383 -17.60 41.56 0.09
N LEU A 384 -17.20 41.44 1.37
CA LEU A 384 -17.55 42.44 2.37
C LEU A 384 -16.80 43.75 2.13
N GLN A 385 -15.55 43.69 1.64
CA GLN A 385 -14.72 44.88 1.41
C GLN A 385 -15.36 45.85 0.39
N ASP A 386 -16.06 45.29 -0.59
CA ASP A 386 -16.63 46.02 -1.73
C ASP A 386 -18.09 46.45 -1.46
N THR A 387 -18.62 46.22 -0.26
CA THR A 387 -19.99 46.58 0.10
C THR A 387 -20.15 48.10 0.20
N PRO A 388 -20.88 48.78 -0.70
CA PRO A 388 -21.03 50.22 -0.63
C PRO A 388 -21.85 50.63 0.61
N PRO A 389 -21.56 51.77 1.26
CA PRO A 389 -22.37 52.29 2.37
C PRO A 389 -23.86 52.44 2.04
N LEU A 390 -24.16 52.71 0.76
CA LEU A 390 -25.52 52.78 0.19
C LEU A 390 -26.35 51.50 0.35
N ARG A 391 -25.72 50.35 0.66
CA ARG A 391 -26.43 49.09 0.87
C ARG A 391 -27.40 49.12 2.05
N VAL A 392 -27.10 49.92 3.07
CA VAL A 392 -28.00 50.15 4.21
C VAL A 392 -29.35 50.70 3.75
N LEU A 393 -29.36 51.44 2.62
CA LEU A 393 -30.54 52.06 2.03
C LEU A 393 -31.12 51.24 0.86
N ASN A 394 -30.30 50.49 0.11
CA ASN A 394 -30.74 49.64 -1.01
C ASN A 394 -30.03 48.27 -1.00
N ARG A 395 -30.79 47.19 -0.80
CA ARG A 395 -30.27 45.81 -0.64
C ARG A 395 -29.77 45.15 -1.95
N GLN A 396 -29.47 45.91 -3.00
CA GLN A 396 -28.94 45.35 -4.23
C GLN A 396 -27.51 44.82 -4.03
N LEU A 397 -27.31 43.55 -4.39
CA LEU A 397 -26.04 42.83 -4.28
C LEU A 397 -25.14 43.20 -5.46
N ALA A 398 -23.92 43.68 -5.19
CA ALA A 398 -22.88 43.82 -6.22
C ALA A 398 -22.40 42.45 -6.71
N ALA A 399 -21.96 42.38 -7.98
CA ALA A 399 -21.41 41.18 -8.60
C ALA A 399 -20.12 40.69 -7.86
N PRO A 400 -19.79 39.39 -7.93
CA PRO A 400 -18.54 38.88 -7.37
C PRO A 400 -17.32 39.59 -7.97
N PRO A 401 -16.36 40.08 -7.16
CA PRO A 401 -15.07 40.52 -7.70
C PRO A 401 -14.29 39.32 -8.25
N THR A 402 -13.51 39.53 -9.31
CA THR A 402 -12.65 38.50 -9.95
C THR A 402 -11.70 37.84 -8.94
N ALA A 403 -11.19 38.62 -7.98
CA ALA A 403 -10.35 38.12 -6.88
C ALA A 403 -11.05 37.03 -6.03
N ALA A 404 -12.37 37.11 -5.83
CA ALA A 404 -13.10 36.08 -5.10
C ALA A 404 -13.20 34.77 -5.89
N VAL A 405 -13.25 34.83 -7.23
CA VAL A 405 -13.24 33.63 -8.08
C VAL A 405 -11.85 32.99 -8.07
N LEU A 406 -10.79 33.80 -8.21
CA LEU A 406 -9.40 33.33 -8.17
C LEU A 406 -9.03 32.68 -6.83
N LEU A 407 -9.45 33.27 -5.71
CA LEU A 407 -9.16 32.71 -4.38
C LEU A 407 -9.98 31.45 -4.07
N PHE A 408 -11.19 31.33 -4.61
CA PHE A 408 -11.94 30.08 -4.55
C PHE A 408 -11.25 28.97 -5.34
N GLY A 409 -10.77 29.29 -6.55
CA GLY A 409 -9.91 28.39 -7.34
C GLY A 409 -8.62 28.02 -6.60
N ALA A 410 -7.98 28.98 -5.94
CA ALA A 410 -6.81 28.74 -5.11
C ALA A 410 -7.12 27.86 -3.88
N GLY A 411 -8.29 27.99 -3.27
CA GLY A 411 -8.75 27.13 -2.18
C GLY A 411 -8.95 25.68 -2.62
N LEU A 412 -9.59 25.47 -3.78
CA LEU A 412 -9.71 24.16 -4.41
C LEU A 412 -8.34 23.57 -4.76
N LEU A 413 -7.44 24.37 -5.33
CA LEU A 413 -6.07 23.95 -5.64
C LEU A 413 -5.27 23.61 -4.38
N ALA A 414 -5.38 24.41 -3.32
CA ALA A 414 -4.67 24.16 -2.06
C ALA A 414 -5.16 22.87 -1.39
N ILE A 415 -6.46 22.58 -1.47
CA ILE A 415 -7.02 21.31 -1.00
C ILE A 415 -6.57 20.15 -1.88
N GLY A 416 -6.60 20.31 -3.20
CA GLY A 416 -6.04 19.33 -4.13
C GLY A 416 -4.55 19.06 -3.87
N LEU A 417 -3.79 20.09 -3.52
CA LEU A 417 -2.37 19.98 -3.16
C LEU A 417 -2.15 19.28 -1.82
N LEU A 418 -2.97 19.59 -0.80
CA LEU A 418 -2.90 18.89 0.48
C LEU A 418 -3.27 17.42 0.35
N VAL A 419 -4.29 17.10 -0.46
CA VAL A 419 -4.64 15.73 -0.80
C VAL A 419 -3.52 15.06 -1.58
N TRP A 420 -2.87 15.76 -2.52
CA TRP A 420 -1.73 15.24 -3.27
C TRP A 420 -0.55 14.87 -2.36
N LEU A 421 -0.22 15.74 -1.40
CA LEU A 421 0.81 15.48 -0.40
C LEU A 421 0.48 14.26 0.48
N GLN A 422 -0.81 13.95 0.68
CA GLN A 422 -1.25 12.84 1.52
C GLN A 422 -1.41 11.52 0.77
N ALA A 423 -1.94 11.54 -0.46
CA ALA A 423 -2.28 10.33 -1.21
C ALA A 423 -1.06 9.56 -1.75
N ARG A 424 0.13 10.19 -1.78
CA ARG A 424 1.39 9.64 -2.34
C ARG A 424 1.26 9.08 -3.78
N ASP A 425 0.16 9.38 -4.48
CA ASP A 425 -0.14 8.98 -5.85
C ASP A 425 -0.71 10.18 -6.63
N ALA A 426 0.12 10.74 -7.52
CA ALA A 426 -0.20 11.93 -8.28
C ALA A 426 -1.33 11.70 -9.29
N TRP A 427 -1.41 10.50 -9.86
CA TRP A 427 -2.40 10.19 -10.88
C TRP A 427 -3.78 10.01 -10.26
N LEU A 428 -3.88 9.26 -9.16
CA LEU A 428 -5.14 9.10 -8.45
C LEU A 428 -5.68 10.46 -7.98
N THR A 429 -4.82 11.31 -7.43
CA THR A 429 -5.21 12.66 -7.03
C THR A 429 -5.74 13.48 -8.20
N THR A 430 -5.08 13.40 -9.36
CA THR A 430 -5.47 14.12 -10.58
C THR A 430 -6.82 13.63 -11.11
N TYR A 431 -7.00 12.32 -11.24
CA TYR A 431 -8.25 11.74 -11.75
C TYR A 431 -9.43 12.06 -10.85
N VAL A 432 -9.27 11.96 -9.53
CA VAL A 432 -10.38 12.19 -8.62
C VAL A 432 -10.67 13.68 -8.47
N THR A 433 -9.65 14.52 -8.31
CA THR A 433 -9.86 15.99 -8.24
C THR A 433 -10.46 16.51 -9.55
N GLY A 434 -9.93 16.07 -10.69
CA GLY A 434 -10.44 16.42 -12.02
C GLY A 434 -11.88 15.93 -12.21
N GLY A 435 -12.14 14.65 -11.93
CA GLY A 435 -13.48 14.05 -12.01
C GLY A 435 -14.48 14.74 -11.09
N MET A 436 -14.05 15.19 -9.91
CA MET A 436 -14.90 15.90 -8.95
C MET A 436 -15.24 17.32 -9.42
N VAL A 437 -14.28 18.06 -9.98
CA VAL A 437 -14.52 19.38 -10.57
C VAL A 437 -15.49 19.26 -11.76
N ILE A 438 -15.28 18.27 -12.63
CA ILE A 438 -16.16 17.99 -13.77
C ILE A 438 -17.57 17.63 -13.27
N SER A 439 -17.67 16.74 -12.27
CA SER A 439 -18.95 16.32 -11.69
C SER A 439 -19.68 17.49 -11.03
N PHE A 440 -18.97 18.34 -10.29
CA PHE A 440 -19.54 19.51 -9.65
C PHE A 440 -20.08 20.52 -10.66
N ALA A 441 -19.32 20.81 -11.72
CA ALA A 441 -19.76 21.65 -12.83
C ALA A 441 -20.98 21.06 -13.55
N ALA A 442 -20.97 19.75 -13.80
CA ALA A 442 -22.10 19.03 -14.39
C ALA A 442 -23.35 19.10 -13.50
N PHE A 443 -23.23 18.87 -12.19
CA PHE A 443 -24.35 18.99 -11.26
C PHE A 443 -24.91 20.41 -11.19
N ILE A 444 -24.06 21.44 -11.17
CA ILE A 444 -24.53 22.84 -11.24
C ILE A 444 -25.31 23.05 -12.54
N GLY A 445 -24.79 22.61 -13.69
CA GLY A 445 -25.45 22.72 -14.98
C GLY A 445 -26.81 22.02 -15.02
N ILE A 446 -26.87 20.77 -14.56
CA ILE A 446 -28.09 19.96 -14.52
C ILE A 446 -29.13 20.59 -13.58
N VAL A 447 -28.75 20.96 -12.36
CA VAL A 447 -29.68 21.58 -11.40
C VAL A 447 -30.16 22.94 -11.88
N TRP A 448 -29.26 23.74 -12.47
CA TRP A 448 -29.65 25.02 -13.04
C TRP A 448 -30.65 24.85 -14.19
N LEU A 449 -30.42 23.91 -15.10
CA LEU A 449 -31.34 23.60 -16.20
C LEU A 449 -32.69 23.09 -15.67
N LEU A 450 -32.69 22.19 -14.68
CA LEU A 450 -33.90 21.72 -14.00
C LEU A 450 -34.68 22.87 -13.39
N LEU A 451 -34.02 23.79 -12.68
CA LEU A 451 -34.68 24.97 -12.09
C LEU A 451 -35.25 25.91 -13.17
N GLN A 452 -34.61 26.04 -14.34
CA GLN A 452 -35.15 26.82 -15.46
C GLN A 452 -36.38 26.16 -16.09
N VAL A 453 -36.41 24.83 -16.20
CA VAL A 453 -37.59 24.09 -16.66
C VAL A 453 -38.72 24.22 -15.63
N LEU A 454 -38.41 24.05 -14.35
CA LEU A 454 -39.36 24.10 -13.24
C LEU A 454 -40.00 25.48 -13.07
N ARG A 455 -39.30 26.55 -13.47
CA ARG A 455 -39.86 27.91 -13.57
C ARG A 455 -41.06 28.02 -14.51
N ARG A 456 -41.13 27.18 -15.53
CA ARG A 456 -42.23 27.18 -16.51
C ARG A 456 -43.42 26.33 -16.05
N TYR A 457 -43.26 25.56 -14.98
CA TYR A 457 -44.32 24.66 -14.51
C TYR A 457 -45.34 25.42 -13.63
N PRO A 458 -46.65 25.38 -13.94
CA PRO A 458 -47.68 26.08 -13.18
C PRO A 458 -48.00 25.31 -11.88
N ALA A 459 -47.20 25.52 -10.84
CA ALA A 459 -47.48 24.98 -9.50
C ALA A 459 -48.62 25.76 -8.80
N ARG A 460 -49.52 25.05 -8.12
CA ARG A 460 -50.64 25.60 -7.33
C ARG A 460 -50.37 25.44 -5.81
N GLY A 461 -50.97 26.30 -4.98
CA GLY A 461 -50.90 26.22 -3.52
C GLY A 461 -49.53 26.54 -2.90
N VAL A 462 -49.25 26.01 -1.71
CA VAL A 462 -48.03 26.29 -0.91
C VAL A 462 -46.74 25.90 -1.66
N ALA A 463 -46.79 24.86 -2.49
CA ALA A 463 -45.67 24.41 -3.33
C ALA A 463 -45.19 25.49 -4.33
N ARG A 464 -46.09 26.37 -4.80
CA ARG A 464 -45.74 27.50 -5.67
C ARG A 464 -44.75 28.45 -5.00
N PHE A 465 -44.93 28.73 -3.71
CA PHE A 465 -44.06 29.65 -2.98
C PHE A 465 -42.67 29.06 -2.72
N GLY A 466 -42.59 27.76 -2.41
CA GLY A 466 -41.32 27.04 -2.26
C GLY A 466 -40.53 26.96 -3.56
N LEU A 467 -41.19 26.54 -4.65
CA LEU A 467 -40.61 26.44 -5.98
C LEU A 467 -40.21 27.81 -6.54
N ALA A 468 -41.05 28.84 -6.37
CA ALA A 468 -40.73 30.21 -6.79
C ALA A 468 -39.52 30.79 -6.05
N ARG A 469 -39.30 30.42 -4.78
CA ARG A 469 -38.12 30.85 -4.02
C ARG A 469 -36.83 30.22 -4.55
N LEU A 470 -36.85 28.91 -4.82
CA LEU A 470 -35.73 28.19 -5.44
C LEU A 470 -35.42 28.72 -6.85
N ALA A 471 -36.47 28.96 -7.63
CA ALA A 471 -36.40 29.48 -8.99
C ALA A 471 -35.94 30.94 -9.11
N ARG A 472 -36.14 31.79 -8.08
CA ARG A 472 -35.74 33.20 -8.09
C ARG A 472 -34.23 33.39 -8.01
N SER A 473 -33.50 32.44 -7.41
CA SER A 473 -32.04 32.49 -7.26
C SER A 473 -31.40 31.18 -7.73
N PRO A 474 -31.52 30.84 -9.03
CA PRO A 474 -31.19 29.51 -9.53
C PRO A 474 -29.70 29.17 -9.35
N TRP A 475 -28.82 30.17 -9.40
CA TRP A 475 -27.38 29.96 -9.19
C TRP A 475 -27.03 29.54 -7.76
N SER A 476 -27.57 30.23 -6.75
CA SER A 476 -27.28 29.88 -5.35
C SER A 476 -27.90 28.55 -4.95
N SER A 477 -29.11 28.25 -5.44
CA SER A 477 -29.77 26.97 -5.18
C SER A 477 -29.07 25.82 -5.90
N ALA A 478 -28.63 26.01 -7.14
CA ALA A 478 -27.83 25.02 -7.86
C ALA A 478 -26.50 24.73 -7.16
N MET A 479 -25.79 25.75 -6.68
CA MET A 479 -24.54 25.56 -5.93
C MET A 479 -24.74 24.75 -4.64
N GLN A 480 -25.82 25.02 -3.89
CA GLN A 480 -26.12 24.31 -2.65
C GLN A 480 -26.51 22.84 -2.89
N ILE A 481 -27.40 22.61 -3.86
CA ILE A 481 -27.82 21.25 -4.23
C ILE A 481 -26.63 20.48 -4.77
N ALA A 482 -25.85 21.06 -5.70
CA ALA A 482 -24.66 20.43 -6.25
C ALA A 482 -23.63 20.10 -5.17
N ALA A 483 -23.43 20.95 -4.16
CA ALA A 483 -22.51 20.67 -3.06
C ALA A 483 -22.96 19.45 -2.23
N LEU A 484 -24.27 19.34 -1.97
CA LEU A 484 -24.84 18.20 -1.24
C LEU A 484 -24.80 16.92 -2.09
N THR A 485 -25.15 17.00 -3.38
CA THR A 485 -25.07 15.89 -4.35
C THR A 485 -23.64 15.41 -4.51
N LEU A 486 -22.67 16.31 -4.58
CA LEU A 486 -21.24 15.99 -4.66
C LEU A 486 -20.80 15.20 -3.42
N GLY A 487 -21.22 15.64 -2.23
CA GLY A 487 -20.98 14.94 -0.98
C GLY A 487 -21.58 13.53 -0.94
N LEU A 488 -22.83 13.38 -1.37
CA LEU A 488 -23.48 12.07 -1.44
C LEU A 488 -22.83 11.15 -2.49
N THR A 489 -22.45 11.69 -3.65
CA THR A 489 -21.73 10.98 -4.70
C THR A 489 -20.39 10.46 -4.18
N ALA A 490 -19.68 11.28 -3.40
CA ALA A 490 -18.42 10.91 -2.78
C ALA A 490 -18.59 9.73 -1.80
N LEU A 491 -19.65 9.76 -0.98
CA LEU A 491 -20.00 8.66 -0.07
C LEU A 491 -20.38 7.38 -0.82
N LEU A 492 -21.16 7.48 -1.89
CA LEU A 492 -21.54 6.34 -2.73
C LEU A 492 -20.34 5.72 -3.45
N LEU A 493 -19.48 6.57 -4.02
CA LEU A 493 -18.24 6.14 -4.67
C LEU A 493 -17.34 5.38 -3.68
N LEU A 494 -17.23 5.85 -2.44
CA LEU A 494 -16.49 5.14 -1.41
C LEU A 494 -17.09 3.75 -1.12
N GLY A 495 -18.43 3.63 -1.11
CA GLY A 495 -19.12 2.35 -0.95
C GLY A 495 -18.85 1.38 -2.10
N VAL A 496 -18.90 1.86 -3.34
CA VAL A 496 -18.62 1.04 -4.54
C VAL A 496 -17.16 0.58 -4.57
N VAL A 497 -16.22 1.50 -4.36
CA VAL A 497 -14.78 1.18 -4.37
C VAL A 497 -14.43 0.22 -3.23
N ARG A 498 -15.03 0.38 -2.05
CA ARG A 498 -14.89 -0.59 -0.95
C ARG A 498 -15.32 -1.99 -1.39
N GLY A 499 -16.51 -2.10 -1.97
CA GLY A 499 -17.07 -3.38 -2.41
C GLY A 499 -16.17 -4.08 -3.43
N ASP A 500 -15.73 -3.33 -4.45
CA ASP A 500 -14.85 -3.84 -5.49
C ASP A 500 -13.48 -4.26 -4.95
N LEU A 501 -12.90 -3.47 -4.04
CA LEU A 501 -11.62 -3.80 -3.42
C LEU A 501 -11.68 -5.10 -2.60
N VAL A 502 -12.70 -5.23 -1.75
CA VAL A 502 -12.90 -6.42 -0.91
C VAL A 502 -13.19 -7.64 -1.77
N ALA A 503 -14.07 -7.52 -2.76
CA ALA A 503 -14.41 -8.62 -3.66
C ALA A 503 -13.18 -9.06 -4.48
N THR A 504 -12.40 -8.11 -4.99
CA THR A 504 -11.17 -8.44 -5.73
C THR A 504 -10.15 -9.13 -4.84
N TRP A 505 -9.98 -8.71 -3.59
CA TRP A 505 -9.06 -9.35 -2.66
C TRP A 505 -9.53 -10.77 -2.28
N GLN A 506 -10.81 -10.96 -1.98
CA GLN A 506 -11.38 -12.28 -1.69
C GLN A 506 -11.26 -13.24 -2.88
N ASN A 507 -11.39 -12.73 -4.10
CA ASN A 507 -11.30 -13.52 -5.32
C ASN A 507 -9.87 -13.66 -5.88
N GLN A 508 -8.83 -13.17 -5.19
CA GLN A 508 -7.44 -13.33 -5.65
C GLN A 508 -6.97 -14.79 -5.64
N ILE A 509 -7.43 -15.58 -4.68
CA ILE A 509 -7.10 -17.01 -4.58
C ILE A 509 -8.43 -17.78 -4.62
N PRO A 510 -8.75 -18.44 -5.74
CA PRO A 510 -9.92 -19.32 -5.83
C PRO A 510 -9.92 -20.40 -4.75
N ASN A 511 -11.10 -20.88 -4.35
CA ASN A 511 -11.22 -21.94 -3.33
C ASN A 511 -10.57 -23.27 -3.76
N ASP A 512 -10.45 -23.49 -5.07
CA ASP A 512 -9.82 -24.64 -5.72
C ASP A 512 -8.37 -24.35 -6.16
N ALA A 513 -7.77 -23.26 -5.70
CA ALA A 513 -6.38 -22.94 -6.01
C ALA A 513 -5.44 -24.07 -5.55
N PRO A 514 -4.47 -24.50 -6.38
CA PRO A 514 -3.52 -25.53 -5.99
C PRO A 514 -2.81 -25.21 -4.68
N ASN A 515 -2.83 -26.16 -3.75
CA ASN A 515 -2.17 -26.05 -2.44
C ASN A 515 -0.96 -26.99 -2.29
N PHE A 516 -0.69 -27.85 -3.28
CA PHE A 516 0.52 -28.66 -3.39
C PHE A 516 1.18 -28.49 -4.76
N PHE A 517 2.50 -28.65 -4.77
CA PHE A 517 3.27 -28.81 -5.99
C PHE A 517 4.12 -30.07 -5.89
N ALA A 518 4.19 -30.79 -6.99
CA ALA A 518 5.16 -31.87 -7.18
C ALA A 518 6.22 -31.40 -8.17
N ILE A 519 7.49 -31.49 -7.76
CA ILE A 519 8.66 -31.04 -8.51
C ILE A 519 9.61 -32.21 -8.74
N ASN A 520 10.56 -32.05 -9.66
CA ASN A 520 11.58 -33.06 -9.97
C ASN A 520 10.96 -34.41 -10.40
N ILE A 521 9.84 -34.36 -11.13
CA ILE A 521 9.16 -35.54 -11.64
C ILE A 521 9.91 -36.01 -12.88
N GLN A 522 10.37 -37.25 -12.86
CA GLN A 522 11.15 -37.80 -13.96
C GLN A 522 10.23 -38.27 -15.11
N PRO A 523 10.70 -38.26 -16.38
CA PRO A 523 9.86 -38.64 -17.53
C PRO A 523 9.21 -40.02 -17.44
N ASP A 524 9.88 -40.97 -16.79
CA ASP A 524 9.40 -42.34 -16.53
C ASP A 524 8.31 -42.41 -15.45
N GLN A 525 8.28 -41.46 -14.52
CA GLN A 525 7.26 -41.37 -13.46
C GLN A 525 5.94 -40.74 -13.95
N VAL A 526 5.98 -39.97 -15.05
CA VAL A 526 4.81 -39.24 -15.59
C VAL A 526 3.58 -40.14 -15.82
N PRO A 527 3.68 -41.32 -16.47
CA PRO A 527 2.52 -42.16 -16.73
C PRO A 527 1.86 -42.69 -15.45
N GLU A 528 2.67 -43.07 -14.45
CA GLU A 528 2.18 -43.60 -13.18
C GLU A 528 1.56 -42.51 -12.31
N LEU A 529 2.20 -41.34 -12.23
CA LEU A 529 1.67 -40.20 -11.49
C LEU A 529 0.35 -39.70 -12.09
N THR A 530 0.25 -39.63 -13.42
CA THR A 530 -1.00 -39.26 -14.11
C THR A 530 -2.11 -40.27 -13.79
N ARG A 531 -1.78 -41.56 -13.73
CA ARG A 531 -2.75 -42.59 -13.32
C ARG A 531 -3.16 -42.43 -11.86
N PHE A 532 -2.21 -42.11 -10.98
CA PHE A 532 -2.48 -41.85 -9.56
C PHE A 532 -3.45 -40.69 -9.38
N PHE A 533 -3.24 -39.55 -10.06
CA PHE A 533 -4.15 -38.40 -9.99
C PHE A 533 -5.56 -38.75 -10.49
N LYS A 534 -5.66 -39.44 -11.63
CA LYS A 534 -6.95 -39.89 -12.16
C LYS A 534 -7.69 -40.84 -11.20
N THR A 535 -7.01 -41.83 -10.64
CA THR A 535 -7.61 -42.80 -9.70
C THR A 535 -8.10 -42.12 -8.42
N ASN A 536 -7.35 -41.14 -7.92
CA ASN A 536 -7.69 -40.42 -6.69
C ASN A 536 -8.59 -39.19 -6.92
N ARG A 537 -9.04 -38.94 -8.16
CA ARG A 537 -9.84 -37.77 -8.57
C ARG A 537 -9.19 -36.44 -8.13
N ILE A 538 -7.87 -36.37 -8.30
CA ILE A 538 -7.10 -35.16 -8.04
C ILE A 538 -7.02 -34.41 -9.36
N ASP A 539 -7.66 -33.25 -9.42
CA ASP A 539 -7.54 -32.35 -10.55
C ASP A 539 -6.19 -31.63 -10.47
N ASP A 540 -5.30 -31.92 -11.42
CA ASP A 540 -3.99 -31.29 -11.52
C ASP A 540 -3.95 -30.22 -12.64
N ALA A 541 -3.01 -29.29 -12.55
CA ALA A 541 -2.83 -28.22 -13.54
C ALA A 541 -2.18 -28.70 -14.85
N GLY A 542 -2.00 -30.01 -15.02
CA GLY A 542 -1.20 -30.63 -16.07
C GLY A 542 0.26 -30.79 -15.66
N LEU A 543 0.91 -31.83 -16.17
CA LEU A 543 2.35 -32.02 -16.06
C LEU A 543 3.08 -31.15 -17.08
N VAL A 544 3.81 -30.16 -16.59
CA VAL A 544 4.52 -29.20 -17.43
C VAL A 544 6.01 -29.54 -17.46
N ALA A 545 6.57 -29.62 -18.68
CA ALA A 545 7.98 -29.88 -18.90
C ALA A 545 8.83 -28.65 -18.57
N MET A 546 9.93 -28.84 -17.84
CA MET A 546 10.89 -27.82 -17.45
C MET A 546 12.28 -28.20 -17.95
N HIS A 547 12.89 -27.28 -18.69
CA HIS A 547 14.27 -27.38 -19.19
C HIS A 547 15.12 -26.30 -18.55
N ARG A 548 16.24 -26.69 -17.94
CA ARG A 548 17.24 -25.72 -17.49
C ARG A 548 18.07 -25.25 -18.68
N ALA A 549 18.23 -23.94 -18.80
CA ALA A 549 18.94 -23.34 -19.91
C ALA A 549 19.72 -22.10 -19.49
N ARG A 550 20.88 -21.87 -20.10
CA ARG A 550 21.65 -20.65 -19.90
C ARG A 550 21.44 -19.69 -21.06
N TRP A 551 21.06 -18.44 -20.78
CA TRP A 551 21.03 -17.41 -21.82
C TRP A 551 22.46 -16.99 -22.17
N THR A 552 22.85 -17.16 -23.43
CA THR A 552 24.25 -16.95 -23.86
C THR A 552 24.42 -15.92 -24.95
N SER A 553 23.42 -15.71 -25.81
CA SER A 553 23.48 -14.70 -26.85
C SER A 553 22.15 -13.96 -27.06
N PHE A 554 22.28 -12.68 -27.39
CA PHE A 554 21.23 -11.76 -27.77
C PHE A 554 21.56 -11.14 -29.13
N ASN A 555 20.70 -11.34 -30.14
CA ASN A 555 20.90 -10.84 -31.50
C ASN A 555 22.31 -11.13 -32.06
N GLY A 556 22.81 -12.35 -31.81
CA GLY A 556 24.13 -12.81 -32.28
C GLY A 556 25.33 -12.31 -31.46
N LYS A 557 25.12 -11.43 -30.48
CA LYS A 557 26.18 -10.99 -29.56
C LYS A 557 26.16 -11.83 -28.28
N ALA A 558 27.32 -12.17 -27.74
CA ALA A 558 27.42 -12.87 -26.46
C ALA A 558 26.92 -11.97 -25.33
N VAL A 559 26.16 -12.55 -24.40
CA VAL A 559 25.65 -11.84 -23.23
C VAL A 559 26.80 -11.65 -22.24
N ASN A 560 27.14 -10.40 -21.94
CA ASN A 560 28.08 -10.06 -20.88
C ASN A 560 27.31 -9.51 -19.67
N ALA A 561 27.23 -10.31 -18.60
CA ALA A 561 26.51 -9.93 -17.38
C ALA A 561 27.13 -8.70 -16.68
N ASP A 562 28.43 -8.43 -16.86
CA ASP A 562 29.10 -7.30 -16.21
C ASP A 562 28.68 -5.94 -16.76
N GLN A 563 28.06 -5.90 -17.94
CA GLN A 563 27.50 -4.68 -18.52
C GLN A 563 26.08 -4.38 -18.01
N LEU A 564 25.46 -5.33 -17.30
CA LEU A 564 24.13 -5.17 -16.72
C LEU A 564 24.25 -4.76 -15.26
N THR A 565 23.19 -4.13 -14.72
CA THR A 565 23.13 -3.73 -13.32
C THR A 565 21.86 -4.24 -12.64
N GLY A 566 21.91 -4.37 -11.32
CA GLY A 566 20.78 -4.75 -10.49
C GLY A 566 20.13 -6.09 -10.90
N GLN A 567 18.81 -6.07 -11.08
CA GLN A 567 18.03 -7.27 -11.40
C GLN A 567 18.37 -7.87 -12.76
N ALA A 568 18.71 -7.05 -13.76
CA ALA A 568 19.07 -7.52 -15.08
C ALA A 568 20.35 -8.37 -15.06
N LYS A 569 21.36 -7.95 -14.27
CA LYS A 569 22.60 -8.72 -14.06
C LYS A 569 22.30 -10.09 -13.44
N ARG A 570 21.55 -10.11 -12.33
CA ARG A 570 21.15 -11.36 -11.65
C ARG A 570 20.38 -12.31 -12.56
N LEU A 571 19.50 -11.78 -13.42
CA LEU A 571 18.75 -12.57 -14.40
C LEU A 571 19.65 -13.12 -15.51
N ALA A 572 20.70 -12.40 -15.91
CA ALA A 572 21.64 -12.86 -16.93
C ALA A 572 22.63 -13.91 -16.42
N GLU A 573 23.04 -13.85 -15.15
CA GLU A 573 24.00 -14.79 -14.55
C GLU A 573 23.40 -16.14 -14.19
N ARG A 574 22.08 -16.19 -13.96
CA ARG A 574 21.36 -17.40 -13.57
C ARG A 574 20.96 -18.26 -14.77
N GLU A 575 20.65 -19.51 -14.47
CA GLU A 575 19.94 -20.38 -15.40
C GLU A 575 18.44 -20.03 -15.43
N PHE A 576 17.84 -20.20 -16.61
CA PHE A 576 16.43 -20.05 -16.88
C PHE A 576 15.77 -21.42 -16.83
N ASN A 577 14.60 -21.48 -16.21
CA ASN A 577 13.68 -22.59 -16.38
C ASN A 577 12.80 -22.24 -17.59
N LEU A 578 13.06 -22.91 -18.71
CA LEU A 578 12.25 -22.83 -19.92
C LEU A 578 11.18 -23.93 -19.89
N SER A 579 10.05 -23.68 -20.53
CA SER A 579 9.05 -24.72 -20.76
C SER A 579 8.56 -24.70 -22.20
N VAL A 580 7.80 -25.71 -22.58
CA VAL A 580 7.24 -25.86 -23.92
C VAL A 580 5.93 -25.08 -24.00
N MET A 581 5.67 -24.41 -25.12
CA MET A 581 4.37 -23.80 -25.39
C MET A 581 3.27 -24.86 -25.37
N PRO A 582 2.26 -24.75 -24.49
CA PRO A 582 1.10 -25.62 -24.57
C PRO A 582 0.25 -25.30 -25.81
N GLU A 583 -0.50 -26.30 -26.28
CA GLU A 583 -1.47 -26.15 -27.38
C GLU A 583 -2.49 -25.03 -27.07
N HIS A 584 -2.98 -25.03 -25.82
CA HIS A 584 -3.88 -24.01 -25.31
C HIS A 584 -3.20 -23.18 -24.25
N LEU A 585 -3.22 -21.86 -24.44
CA LEU A 585 -2.73 -20.92 -23.45
C LEU A 585 -3.63 -20.97 -22.21
N ALA A 586 -3.03 -21.19 -21.05
CA ALA A 586 -3.76 -21.20 -19.78
C ALA A 586 -4.36 -19.81 -19.48
N ALA A 587 -5.48 -19.77 -18.75
CA ALA A 587 -6.23 -18.53 -18.50
C ALA A 587 -5.44 -17.45 -17.71
N ASP A 588 -4.39 -17.86 -16.99
CA ASP A 588 -3.46 -17.01 -16.26
C ASP A 588 -2.38 -16.37 -17.16
N ASN A 589 -2.37 -16.72 -18.45
CA ASN A 589 -1.49 -16.15 -19.45
C ASN A 589 -2.31 -15.41 -20.52
N LYS A 590 -1.90 -14.19 -20.86
CA LYS A 590 -2.53 -13.40 -21.93
C LYS A 590 -1.49 -12.82 -22.87
N ILE A 591 -1.71 -12.96 -24.18
CA ILE A 591 -0.82 -12.41 -25.20
C ILE A 591 -1.05 -10.90 -25.28
N VAL A 592 0.03 -10.14 -25.22
CA VAL A 592 0.02 -8.68 -25.34
C VAL A 592 0.46 -8.25 -26.74
N ALA A 593 1.41 -8.98 -27.33
CA ALA A 593 1.95 -8.71 -28.66
C ALA A 593 2.43 -9.99 -29.35
N GLY A 594 2.40 -9.99 -30.69
CA GLY A 594 2.84 -11.11 -31.51
C GLY A 594 1.76 -12.19 -31.69
N SER A 595 2.19 -13.39 -32.10
CA SER A 595 1.31 -14.51 -32.43
C SER A 595 1.70 -15.77 -31.67
N TRP A 596 0.73 -16.43 -31.04
CA TRP A 596 0.92 -17.70 -30.35
C TRP A 596 0.79 -18.87 -31.33
N GLN A 597 1.88 -19.60 -31.53
CA GLN A 597 1.95 -20.69 -32.49
C GLN A 597 2.75 -21.87 -31.89
N PRO A 598 2.10 -22.77 -31.13
CA PRO A 598 2.79 -23.86 -30.44
C PRO A 598 3.36 -24.91 -31.40
N ASP A 599 2.70 -25.12 -32.55
CA ASP A 599 3.03 -26.12 -33.58
C ASP A 599 3.70 -25.53 -34.83
N ALA A 600 4.11 -24.26 -34.81
CA ALA A 600 4.81 -23.69 -35.95
C ALA A 600 6.11 -24.48 -36.23
N GLN A 601 6.35 -24.83 -37.50
CA GLN A 601 7.65 -25.32 -37.97
C GLN A 601 8.75 -24.29 -37.71
N GLU A 602 8.38 -22.99 -37.69
CA GLU A 602 9.27 -21.92 -37.28
C GLU A 602 9.43 -21.88 -35.77
N ALA A 603 10.64 -22.20 -35.32
CA ALA A 603 11.07 -22.10 -33.95
C ALA A 603 10.88 -20.68 -33.38
N GLY A 604 10.16 -20.56 -32.27
CA GLY A 604 9.86 -19.28 -31.63
C GLY A 604 9.92 -19.30 -30.11
N TRP A 605 10.23 -18.14 -29.53
CA TRP A 605 10.15 -17.90 -28.09
C TRP A 605 8.94 -17.02 -27.75
N SER A 606 8.18 -17.42 -26.71
CA SER A 606 7.22 -16.55 -26.05
C SER A 606 7.79 -16.08 -24.73
N VAL A 607 7.82 -14.77 -24.51
CA VAL A 607 8.44 -14.19 -23.33
C VAL A 607 7.45 -13.42 -22.46
N GLU A 608 7.66 -13.46 -21.15
CA GLU A 608 6.91 -12.67 -20.17
C GLU A 608 7.23 -11.16 -20.27
N GLN A 609 6.21 -10.31 -20.11
CA GLN A 609 6.33 -8.87 -20.33
C GLN A 609 7.31 -8.17 -19.37
N GLY A 610 7.31 -8.52 -18.09
CA GLY A 610 8.19 -7.96 -17.06
C GLY A 610 9.66 -8.25 -17.32
N ILE A 611 9.99 -9.48 -17.72
CA ILE A 611 11.38 -9.83 -18.08
C ILE A 611 11.80 -9.19 -19.39
N ALA A 612 10.90 -9.12 -20.39
CA ALA A 612 11.17 -8.42 -21.64
C ALA A 612 11.49 -6.93 -21.39
N LYS A 613 10.76 -6.27 -20.48
CA LYS A 613 11.06 -4.89 -20.06
C LYS A 613 12.39 -4.77 -19.32
N THR A 614 12.67 -5.68 -18.39
CA THR A 614 13.89 -5.64 -17.55
C THR A 614 15.17 -5.87 -18.37
N LEU A 615 15.10 -6.76 -19.37
CA LEU A 615 16.23 -7.11 -20.24
C LEU A 615 16.20 -6.38 -21.59
N HIS A 616 15.25 -5.47 -21.78
CA HIS A 616 15.04 -4.71 -23.02
C HIS A 616 14.89 -5.60 -24.27
N TRP A 617 14.19 -6.73 -24.14
CA TRP A 617 13.86 -7.60 -25.26
C TRP A 617 12.59 -7.13 -25.96
N HIS A 618 12.61 -7.16 -27.29
CA HIS A 618 11.52 -6.74 -28.16
C HIS A 618 11.04 -7.89 -29.03
N LEU A 619 9.82 -7.77 -29.55
CA LEU A 619 9.27 -8.73 -30.50
C LEU A 619 10.19 -8.82 -31.74
N GLY A 620 10.53 -10.04 -32.16
CA GLY A 620 11.44 -10.30 -33.27
C GLY A 620 12.93 -10.44 -32.89
N ASP A 621 13.34 -10.08 -31.67
CA ASP A 621 14.72 -10.28 -31.22
C ASP A 621 15.07 -11.78 -31.17
N ARG A 622 16.32 -12.12 -31.49
CA ARG A 622 16.83 -13.50 -31.47
C ARG A 622 17.52 -13.80 -30.15
N LEU A 623 16.97 -14.77 -29.42
CA LEU A 623 17.54 -15.27 -28.16
C LEU A 623 18.19 -16.63 -28.39
N THR A 624 19.40 -16.78 -27.86
CA THR A 624 20.11 -18.07 -27.82
C THR A 624 20.22 -18.56 -26.38
N PHE A 625 19.70 -19.75 -26.16
CA PHE A 625 19.83 -20.48 -24.91
C PHE A 625 20.65 -21.74 -25.12
N VAL A 626 21.53 -22.07 -24.19
CA VAL A 626 22.17 -23.39 -24.16
C VAL A 626 21.29 -24.31 -23.32
N VAL A 627 20.67 -25.29 -23.97
CA VAL A 627 19.81 -26.30 -23.36
C VAL A 627 20.54 -27.65 -23.46
N ASN A 628 20.82 -28.29 -22.32
CA ASN A 628 21.54 -29.57 -22.27
C ASN A 628 22.86 -29.59 -23.08
N GLY A 629 23.60 -28.47 -23.07
CA GLY A 629 24.87 -28.33 -23.77
C GLY A 629 24.76 -27.94 -25.26
N ALA A 630 23.56 -27.91 -25.84
CA ALA A 630 23.35 -27.48 -27.22
C ALA A 630 22.81 -26.04 -27.30
N PRO A 631 23.35 -25.16 -28.15
CA PRO A 631 22.80 -23.83 -28.38
C PRO A 631 21.51 -23.92 -29.20
N VAL A 632 20.46 -23.27 -28.71
CA VAL A 632 19.13 -23.21 -29.30
C VAL A 632 18.78 -21.75 -29.53
N THR A 633 18.66 -21.34 -30.79
CA THR A 633 18.42 -19.95 -31.19
C THR A 633 17.08 -19.82 -31.90
N ALA A 634 16.24 -18.89 -31.46
CA ALA A 634 14.98 -18.55 -32.10
C ALA A 634 14.60 -17.09 -31.87
N ALA A 635 13.65 -16.58 -32.66
CA ALA A 635 13.13 -15.22 -32.50
C ALA A 635 12.00 -15.17 -31.47
N ILE A 636 11.80 -14.02 -30.82
CA ILE A 636 10.64 -13.78 -29.96
C ILE A 636 9.41 -13.58 -30.83
N THR A 637 8.48 -14.54 -30.80
CA THR A 637 7.25 -14.56 -31.61
C THR A 637 6.04 -14.00 -30.86
N SER A 638 6.06 -14.04 -29.53
CA SER A 638 5.01 -13.43 -28.70
C SER A 638 5.52 -12.91 -27.36
N ILE A 639 4.87 -11.84 -26.88
CA ILE A 639 5.05 -11.30 -25.54
C ILE A 639 3.74 -11.46 -24.77
N ARG A 640 3.80 -12.00 -23.55
CA ARG A 640 2.63 -12.31 -22.72
C ARG A 640 2.73 -11.75 -21.31
N THR A 641 1.58 -11.45 -20.71
CA THR A 641 1.44 -11.22 -19.27
C THR A 641 1.15 -12.54 -18.57
N VAL A 642 1.74 -12.73 -17.39
CA VAL A 642 1.54 -13.90 -16.52
C VAL A 642 0.96 -13.44 -15.21
N ASP A 643 -0.08 -14.12 -14.74
CA ASP A 643 -0.51 -13.99 -13.35
C ASP A 643 0.30 -14.95 -12.46
N TRP A 644 1.38 -14.43 -11.87
CA TRP A 644 2.21 -15.18 -10.93
C TRP A 644 1.49 -15.56 -9.63
N ASN A 645 0.27 -15.05 -9.39
CA ASN A 645 -0.53 -15.40 -8.22
C ASN A 645 -1.47 -16.61 -8.47
N SER A 646 -1.48 -17.19 -9.67
CA SER A 646 -2.38 -18.29 -10.03
C SER A 646 -2.10 -19.61 -9.28
N MET A 647 -0.98 -19.69 -8.53
CA MET A 647 -0.48 -20.91 -7.89
C MET A 647 -0.31 -22.09 -8.88
N ARG A 648 -0.12 -21.79 -10.17
CA ARG A 648 0.19 -22.77 -11.22
C ARG A 648 1.63 -22.60 -11.70
N PRO A 649 2.32 -23.67 -12.12
CA PRO A 649 3.66 -23.58 -12.67
C PRO A 649 3.68 -22.66 -13.90
N ASN A 650 4.39 -21.55 -13.78
CA ASN A 650 4.54 -20.55 -14.83
C ASN A 650 6.03 -20.29 -15.11
N PHE A 651 6.32 -19.87 -16.34
CA PHE A 651 7.71 -19.73 -16.83
C PHE A 651 7.92 -18.34 -17.43
N PHE A 652 9.15 -17.83 -17.38
CA PHE A 652 9.49 -16.55 -18.02
C PHE A 652 9.57 -16.64 -19.54
N VAL A 653 10.01 -17.80 -20.05
CA VAL A 653 10.21 -18.04 -21.48
C VAL A 653 9.65 -19.42 -21.83
N LEU A 654 8.86 -19.47 -22.89
CA LEU A 654 8.33 -20.70 -23.46
C LEU A 654 8.87 -20.87 -24.89
N GLY A 655 9.31 -22.07 -25.23
CA GLY A 655 9.74 -22.43 -26.58
C GLY A 655 8.71 -23.28 -27.29
N SER A 656 8.62 -23.17 -28.61
CA SER A 656 7.88 -24.13 -29.45
C SER A 656 8.38 -25.55 -29.22
N ALA A 657 7.54 -26.56 -29.45
CA ALA A 657 7.90 -27.97 -29.20
C ALA A 657 9.16 -28.43 -29.96
N ALA A 658 9.41 -27.86 -31.15
CA ALA A 658 10.61 -28.12 -31.95
C ALA A 658 11.93 -27.69 -31.27
N LEU A 659 11.90 -26.72 -30.35
CA LEU A 659 13.09 -26.20 -29.67
C LEU A 659 13.49 -27.00 -28.43
N LEU A 660 12.51 -27.64 -27.79
CA LEU A 660 12.61 -28.19 -26.45
C LEU A 660 12.08 -29.62 -26.43
N PRO A 661 12.90 -30.62 -26.77
CA PRO A 661 12.47 -32.01 -26.81
C PRO A 661 12.19 -32.57 -25.41
N ARG A 662 10.98 -33.10 -25.20
CA ARG A 662 10.45 -33.57 -23.90
C ARG A 662 11.31 -34.60 -23.16
N GLN A 663 12.10 -35.42 -23.86
CA GLN A 663 12.85 -36.54 -23.25
C GLN A 663 13.93 -36.10 -22.26
N SER A 664 14.32 -34.83 -22.30
CA SER A 664 15.35 -34.24 -21.44
C SER A 664 14.80 -33.25 -20.41
N ALA A 665 13.47 -33.23 -20.23
CA ALA A 665 12.78 -32.36 -19.29
C ALA A 665 12.66 -33.00 -17.91
N GLN A 666 12.65 -32.17 -16.87
CA GLN A 666 12.01 -32.53 -15.60
C GLN A 666 10.57 -32.02 -15.62
N PHE A 667 9.64 -32.71 -14.99
CA PHE A 667 8.25 -32.29 -14.93
C PHE A 667 7.92 -31.64 -13.58
N ILE A 668 7.00 -30.70 -13.63
CA ILE A 668 6.39 -30.03 -12.48
C ILE A 668 4.88 -30.00 -12.67
N THR A 669 4.13 -30.13 -11.58
CA THR A 669 2.68 -29.93 -11.56
C THR A 669 2.27 -29.27 -10.25
N SER A 670 1.09 -28.67 -10.24
CA SER A 670 0.40 -28.24 -9.03
C SER A 670 -1.01 -28.82 -9.00
N PHE A 671 -1.50 -29.10 -7.81
CA PHE A 671 -2.82 -29.70 -7.61
C PHE A 671 -3.41 -29.30 -6.26
N TYR A 672 -4.72 -29.48 -6.13
CA TYR A 672 -5.44 -29.21 -4.89
C TYR A 672 -5.75 -30.51 -4.16
N LEU A 673 -5.40 -30.58 -2.87
CA LEU A 673 -5.84 -31.63 -1.95
C LEU A 673 -6.64 -31.02 -0.78
N PRO A 674 -7.94 -31.32 -0.63
CA PRO A 674 -8.73 -30.87 0.51
C PRO A 674 -8.23 -31.52 1.81
N SER A 675 -8.22 -30.75 2.91
CA SER A 675 -7.87 -31.28 4.24
C SER A 675 -9.00 -32.14 4.83
N PRO A 676 -8.70 -33.22 5.58
CA PRO A 676 -7.38 -33.76 5.91
C PRO A 676 -6.76 -34.59 4.76
N ASN A 677 -5.48 -34.36 4.48
CA ASN A 677 -4.78 -34.89 3.29
C ASN A 677 -3.48 -35.65 3.61
N VAL A 678 -3.24 -35.97 4.88
CA VAL A 678 -1.98 -36.57 5.36
C VAL A 678 -1.73 -37.95 4.75
N GLU A 679 -2.77 -38.78 4.62
CA GLU A 679 -2.62 -40.14 4.06
C GLU A 679 -2.35 -40.10 2.55
N GLN A 680 -3.00 -39.20 1.80
CA GLN A 680 -2.69 -38.99 0.38
C GLN A 680 -1.26 -38.49 0.18
N GLN A 681 -0.78 -37.58 1.04
CA GLN A 681 0.61 -37.11 1.01
C GLN A 681 1.61 -38.25 1.27
N LYS A 682 1.36 -39.09 2.28
CA LYS A 682 2.21 -40.26 2.57
C LYS A 682 2.22 -41.25 1.42
N ALA A 683 1.06 -41.52 0.81
CA ALA A 683 0.97 -42.41 -0.34
C ALA A 683 1.76 -41.88 -1.54
N LEU A 684 1.65 -40.59 -1.83
CA LEU A 684 2.35 -39.96 -2.94
C LEU A 684 3.87 -39.99 -2.75
N LEU A 685 4.36 -39.70 -1.54
CA LEU A 685 5.79 -39.75 -1.20
C LEU A 685 6.39 -41.16 -1.09
N ARG A 686 5.55 -42.19 -0.92
CA ARG A 686 6.02 -43.60 -0.91
C ARG A 686 6.07 -44.18 -2.33
N ALA A 687 5.18 -43.72 -3.20
CA ALA A 687 5.08 -44.21 -4.57
C ALA A 687 6.05 -43.50 -5.53
N PHE A 688 6.39 -42.24 -5.26
CA PHE A 688 7.21 -41.36 -6.10
C PHE A 688 8.21 -40.59 -5.25
#